data_AF-A0A7S0AJH6-F1
#
_entry.id   AF-A0A7S0AJH6-F1
#
_cell.length_a   1.000
_cell.length_b   1.000
_cell.length_c   1.000
_cell.angle_alpha   90.00
_cell.angle_beta   90.00
_cell.angle_gamma   90.00
#
_symmetry.space_group_name_H-M   'P 1'
#
loop_
_entity.id
_entity.type
_entity.pdbx_description
1 polymer ?
#
loop_
_entity_poly.entity_id
_entity_poly.type
_entity_poly.pdbx_seq_one_letter_code
_entity_poly.pdbx_strand_id
1 'polypeptide(L)'
;MVSDDWASVAPSVACTATSDLTVDSANPSEDSPVTSRNCPLAHHYDGVPEHRPQTQRRVSFFHFLVILGCIALPNVVLTVCLSDIGMGLEVYSITAPARVSLVGSALIAICLLAFCVLYVADWVAWESCLARVAAVAPAACLLTLGACLKCSDYPEAPVVVVLLQVPIAIFALRMAFWKVRHSSFCFVVSASLAVVAVALLALWLIWMNTEAVDGKTHRWNSETKAALAAASINLYRERRVNIAGEMVSLVYSIDCNPETKRRWRFTSKRVWHQLTSQEEDARAEACGKVATAWFLAWMSPFVASLVNLTIAVFLMISGVYPGREDLSRLERALKWFTCSVSAMILMMWLAASIAGASMRLTSTIMAFCVLGILFLCIWIYLEMRPEVIALTKSSGRLQMLVSLPTSDWFWAMAIIGLNGLMPAVLALELLKQKLRKLRGVTHRGDPMLTPWVHRIFAAVQNRSLVSILSKVNILCQAFFVLSIGVAKGTFVFLSWLNETLLELELGVVISVFFIVGFLLLMAPPVPGIPVYVCSGIVISARAKHTDWGYGLGVGIAVAVSFVLKLTAVVGQYLVGYVLGKSVKIQQLVRVDKVATRAVERILEGNGFTLPKVAVLVGGPDWPTSVLCGILKLNLVQCIVGTVPVIFVSSPCVIAGALMVAKSRYIVATSKELPVTAAEGEEHQDAFWDALASTFLGISAICQLASGVLALYFILDVVLANREELAVHRPEHDAVLQLTKRERAYAMAYLKVTEWRRLSRLLRAMLLGATGLAVLCLFVFMVLDTRCFRPFQVSSRIGNPLDEGGLGGDVRNLVLWPGRLVLAVHGVALMLYVTFILRVHNLARKQLNALGPEPC
;
A
#
# COMPACT_ATOMS: atom_id res chain seq x y z
N MET A 1 -19.84 -17.56 0.30
CA MET A 1 -18.46 -18.01 0.60
C MET A 1 -17.69 -17.02 1.49
N VAL A 2 -18.37 -16.12 2.23
CA VAL A 2 -17.76 -15.27 3.26
C VAL A 2 -18.78 -15.13 4.40
N SER A 3 -18.72 -16.01 5.40
CA SER A 3 -19.40 -15.84 6.69
C SER A 3 -18.31 -15.63 7.73
N ASP A 4 -18.08 -14.38 8.13
CA ASP A 4 -17.31 -14.10 9.36
C ASP A 4 -18.34 -13.75 10.43
N ASP A 5 -18.53 -14.68 11.36
CA ASP A 5 -19.38 -14.54 12.53
C ASP A 5 -18.73 -13.57 13.53
N TRP A 6 -19.37 -12.43 13.71
CA TRP A 6 -19.00 -11.44 14.72
C TRP A 6 -19.96 -11.41 15.91
N ALA A 7 -20.96 -12.30 15.97
CA ALA A 7 -22.09 -12.16 16.89
C ALA A 7 -22.42 -13.36 17.80
N SER A 8 -21.61 -14.44 17.84
CA SER A 8 -22.03 -15.67 18.55
C SER A 8 -21.04 -16.29 19.54
N VAL A 9 -20.00 -15.58 19.99
CA VAL A 9 -19.15 -16.06 21.11
C VAL A 9 -19.25 -15.13 22.31
N ALA A 10 -20.45 -15.08 22.90
CA ALA A 10 -20.61 -14.88 24.33
C ALA A 10 -21.06 -16.23 24.89
N PRO A 11 -20.33 -16.87 25.82
CA PRO A 11 -20.89 -18.00 26.54
C PRO A 11 -22.02 -17.47 27.41
N SER A 12 -23.27 -17.75 27.03
CA SER A 12 -24.41 -17.63 27.93
C SER A 12 -24.21 -18.68 29.03
N VAL A 13 -23.59 -18.29 30.14
CA VAL A 13 -23.78 -18.98 31.41
C VAL A 13 -25.20 -18.66 31.85
N ALA A 14 -26.16 -19.43 31.35
CA ALA A 14 -27.51 -19.42 31.87
C ALA A 14 -27.49 -20.16 33.20
N CYS A 15 -27.42 -19.42 34.30
CA CYS A 15 -27.89 -19.91 35.58
C CYS A 15 -29.41 -20.10 35.45
N THR A 16 -29.86 -21.35 35.40
CA THR A 16 -31.25 -21.72 35.62
C THR A 16 -31.61 -21.39 37.07
N ALA A 17 -32.19 -20.23 37.30
CA ALA A 17 -32.98 -19.93 38.48
C ALA A 17 -34.45 -20.16 38.12
N THR A 18 -34.99 -21.29 38.59
CA THR A 18 -36.43 -21.54 38.65
C THR A 18 -37.04 -20.61 39.68
N SER A 19 -37.91 -19.71 39.24
CA SER A 19 -38.75 -18.88 40.11
C SER A 19 -40.21 -19.27 39.91
N ASP A 20 -40.65 -20.26 40.68
CA ASP A 20 -42.05 -20.42 41.05
C ASP A 20 -42.09 -20.36 42.57
N LEU A 21 -42.50 -19.21 43.12
CA LEU A 21 -43.00 -19.13 44.49
C LEU A 21 -44.01 -17.99 44.58
N THR A 22 -45.26 -18.41 44.65
CA THR A 22 -46.40 -17.67 45.19
C THR A 22 -46.14 -17.27 46.64
N VAL A 23 -46.51 -16.03 46.95
CA VAL A 23 -46.52 -15.41 48.27
C VAL A 23 -47.60 -16.07 49.14
N ASP A 24 -47.28 -16.47 50.37
CA ASP A 24 -48.12 -16.20 51.54
C ASP A 24 -47.42 -16.45 52.90
N SER A 25 -47.66 -15.49 53.80
CA SER A 25 -47.49 -15.36 55.26
C SER A 25 -46.89 -16.51 56.12
N ALA A 26 -45.90 -16.17 56.97
CA ALA A 26 -45.95 -16.29 58.45
C ALA A 26 -44.61 -15.87 59.13
N ASN A 27 -44.72 -15.59 60.44
CA ASN A 27 -43.84 -14.88 61.38
C ASN A 27 -42.47 -15.54 61.76
N PRO A 28 -41.63 -14.87 62.58
CA PRO A 28 -40.16 -15.02 62.59
C PRO A 28 -39.62 -15.87 63.76
N SER A 29 -38.46 -16.50 63.58
CA SER A 29 -37.55 -16.89 64.67
C SER A 29 -36.18 -17.39 64.18
N GLU A 30 -35.14 -16.96 64.91
CA GLU A 30 -33.89 -17.66 65.25
C GLU A 30 -32.74 -17.80 64.22
N ASP A 31 -31.70 -17.00 64.49
CA ASP A 31 -30.30 -17.39 64.68
C ASP A 31 -29.75 -18.62 63.93
N SER A 32 -28.85 -18.37 62.97
CA SER A 32 -27.61 -19.14 62.83
C SER A 32 -26.60 -18.47 61.89
N PRO A 33 -25.28 -18.49 62.22
CA PRO A 33 -24.25 -17.86 61.40
C PRO A 33 -23.80 -18.82 60.29
N VAL A 34 -24.03 -18.44 59.03
CA VAL A 34 -23.50 -19.18 57.88
C VAL A 34 -22.03 -18.81 57.65
N THR A 35 -21.20 -19.81 57.87
CA THR A 35 -19.76 -19.84 57.61
C THR A 35 -19.47 -19.72 56.12
N SER A 36 -18.89 -18.58 55.71
CA SER A 36 -18.36 -18.38 54.35
C SER A 36 -17.11 -19.22 54.15
N ARG A 37 -17.20 -20.29 53.36
CA ARG A 37 -16.04 -21.08 52.93
C ARG A 37 -15.16 -20.26 51.97
N ASN A 38 -13.89 -20.18 52.36
CA ASN A 38 -12.74 -19.65 51.66
C ASN A 38 -12.72 -20.00 50.16
N CYS A 39 -12.65 -18.97 49.33
CA CYS A 39 -12.18 -19.04 47.95
C CYS A 39 -10.72 -18.51 47.94
N PRO A 40 -9.68 -19.38 47.87
CA PRO A 40 -8.31 -18.93 47.95
C PRO A 40 -7.79 -18.62 46.55
N LEU A 41 -8.11 -17.45 45.99
CA LEU A 41 -7.41 -16.86 44.82
C LEU A 41 -7.92 -15.44 44.46
N ALA A 42 -8.26 -14.63 45.47
CA ALA A 42 -8.31 -13.18 45.29
C ALA A 42 -6.97 -12.61 45.79
N HIS A 43 -6.02 -12.42 44.88
CA HIS A 43 -4.89 -11.53 45.19
C HIS A 43 -5.48 -10.15 45.47
N HIS A 44 -5.45 -9.75 46.75
CA HIS A 44 -5.56 -8.37 47.19
C HIS A 44 -4.62 -7.51 46.34
N TYR A 45 -5.18 -6.80 45.37
CA TYR A 45 -4.54 -5.62 44.78
C TYR A 45 -4.76 -4.47 45.78
N ASP A 46 -4.14 -4.60 46.95
CA ASP A 46 -4.10 -3.52 47.92
C ASP A 46 -3.14 -2.44 47.44
N GLY A 47 -3.69 -1.23 47.29
CA GLY A 47 -2.92 0.00 47.13
C GLY A 47 -2.36 0.24 45.73
N VAL A 48 -3.21 0.59 44.76
CA VAL A 48 -2.73 1.48 43.69
C VAL A 48 -2.46 2.82 44.36
N PRO A 49 -1.20 3.29 44.46
CA PRO A 49 -0.89 4.55 45.12
C PRO A 49 -1.67 5.67 44.44
N GLU A 50 -2.42 6.42 45.23
CA GLU A 50 -3.17 7.59 44.81
C GLU A 50 -2.18 8.57 44.13
N HIS A 51 -2.18 8.58 42.79
CA HIS A 51 -1.26 9.38 42.00
C HIS A 51 -1.61 10.86 42.20
N ARG A 52 -0.92 11.51 43.15
CA ARG A 52 -0.94 12.98 43.27
C ARG A 52 -0.69 13.56 41.87
N PRO A 53 -1.55 14.47 41.36
CA PRO A 53 -1.38 15.05 40.04
C PRO A 53 -0.06 15.79 40.00
N GLN A 54 0.97 15.16 39.43
CA GLN A 54 2.24 15.81 39.18
C GLN A 54 1.97 16.99 38.26
N THR A 55 2.26 18.20 38.74
CA THR A 55 2.17 19.44 37.97
C THR A 55 3.02 19.32 36.71
N GLN A 56 2.36 19.02 35.58
CA GLN A 56 3.01 18.90 34.29
C GLN A 56 3.57 20.26 33.88
N ARG A 57 4.88 20.31 33.57
CA ARG A 57 5.55 21.55 33.17
C ARG A 57 5.22 21.88 31.72
N ARG A 58 5.10 23.18 31.43
CA ARG A 58 5.02 23.69 30.04
C ARG A 58 6.38 23.52 29.37
N VAL A 59 6.39 23.46 28.04
CA VAL A 59 7.60 23.42 27.21
C VAL A 59 8.39 24.72 27.47
N SER A 60 9.65 24.61 27.91
CA SER A 60 10.52 25.78 28.04
C SER A 60 11.21 26.11 26.70
N PHE A 61 11.78 27.31 26.58
CA PHE A 61 12.52 27.72 25.39
C PHE A 61 13.68 26.77 25.04
N PHE A 62 14.36 26.22 26.05
CA PHE A 62 15.40 25.20 25.84
C PHE A 62 14.85 23.94 25.14
N HIS A 63 13.69 23.43 25.59
CA HIS A 63 13.05 22.29 24.94
C HIS A 63 12.70 22.60 23.48
N PHE A 64 12.21 23.82 23.20
CA PHE A 64 11.92 24.27 21.84
C PHE A 64 13.16 24.23 20.95
N LEU A 65 14.30 24.76 21.41
CA LEU A 65 15.56 24.73 20.65
C LEU A 65 16.04 23.30 20.37
N VAL A 66 15.95 22.41 21.35
CA VAL A 66 16.33 20.99 21.18
C VAL A 66 15.40 20.30 20.18
N ILE A 67 14.08 20.52 20.28
CA ILE A 67 13.09 19.99 19.34
C ILE A 67 13.37 20.49 17.93
N LEU A 68 13.58 21.80 17.76
CA LEU A 68 13.87 22.41 16.47
C LEU A 68 15.18 21.85 15.89
N GLY A 69 16.23 21.73 16.70
CA GLY A 69 17.51 21.15 16.28
C GLY A 69 17.39 19.70 15.81
N CYS A 70 16.65 18.85 16.54
CA CYS A 70 16.42 17.45 16.17
C CYS A 70 15.60 17.30 14.87
N ILE A 71 14.72 18.26 14.56
CA ILE A 71 13.96 18.26 13.31
C ILE A 71 14.79 18.86 12.17
N ALA A 72 15.47 19.98 12.40
CA ALA A 72 16.22 20.69 11.38
C ALA A 72 17.46 19.91 10.93
N LEU A 73 18.17 19.24 11.84
CA LEU A 73 19.44 18.58 11.52
C LEU A 73 19.32 17.51 10.41
N PRO A 74 18.41 16.52 10.46
CA PRO A 74 18.26 15.56 9.37
C PRO A 74 17.89 16.24 8.04
N ASN A 75 17.08 17.29 8.08
CA ASN A 75 16.66 18.04 6.89
C ASN A 75 17.81 18.86 6.27
N VAL A 76 18.68 19.45 7.11
CA VAL A 76 19.91 20.11 6.66
C VAL A 76 20.86 19.08 6.05
N VAL A 77 21.06 17.92 6.70
CA VAL A 77 21.89 16.83 6.14
C VAL A 77 21.35 16.36 4.79
N LEU A 78 20.04 16.19 4.66
CA LEU A 78 19.41 15.82 3.40
C LEU A 78 19.62 16.88 2.32
N THR A 79 19.44 18.16 2.66
CA THR A 79 19.60 19.26 1.70
C THR A 79 21.06 19.43 1.28
N VAL A 80 21.99 19.39 2.23
CA VAL A 80 23.43 19.59 1.96
C VAL A 80 24.07 18.36 1.31
N CYS A 81 23.73 17.15 1.75
CA CYS A 81 24.44 15.93 1.33
C CYS A 81 23.70 15.08 0.31
N LEU A 82 22.38 15.23 0.16
CA LEU A 82 21.56 14.36 -0.70
C LEU A 82 20.70 15.16 -1.70
N SER A 83 20.95 16.46 -1.85
CA SER A 83 20.27 17.29 -2.83
C SER A 83 21.23 18.04 -3.75
N ASP A 84 20.72 18.44 -4.91
CA ASP A 84 21.45 19.23 -5.90
C ASP A 84 21.71 20.69 -5.45
N ILE A 85 21.01 21.15 -4.39
CA ILE A 85 21.33 22.44 -3.73
C ILE A 85 22.71 22.39 -3.05
N GLY A 86 23.12 21.19 -2.62
CA GLY A 86 24.40 20.94 -1.96
C GLY A 86 25.30 20.02 -2.78
N MET A 87 25.92 19.06 -2.11
CA MET A 87 26.87 18.11 -2.70
C MET A 87 26.19 16.77 -3.06
N GLY A 88 24.87 16.75 -3.27
CA GLY A 88 24.11 15.52 -3.49
C GLY A 88 24.67 14.64 -4.60
N LEU A 89 24.91 15.22 -5.79
CA LEU A 89 25.44 14.48 -6.93
C LEU A 89 26.85 13.94 -6.68
N GLU A 90 27.69 14.69 -5.98
CA GLU A 90 29.03 14.24 -5.59
C GLU A 90 28.95 13.05 -4.63
N VAL A 91 28.07 13.13 -3.63
CA VAL A 91 27.82 12.02 -2.69
C VAL A 91 27.36 10.78 -3.47
N TYR A 92 26.33 10.92 -4.32
CA TYR A 92 25.87 9.81 -5.17
C TYR A 92 27.00 9.25 -6.05
N SER A 93 27.84 10.10 -6.63
CA SER A 93 28.99 9.71 -7.45
C SER A 93 30.03 8.93 -6.64
N ILE A 94 30.34 9.36 -5.42
CA ILE A 94 31.31 8.69 -4.52
C ILE A 94 30.78 7.30 -4.12
N THR A 95 29.47 7.16 -3.93
CA THR A 95 28.83 5.89 -3.54
C THR A 95 28.36 5.04 -4.73
N ALA A 96 28.55 5.53 -5.97
CA ALA A 96 28.24 4.83 -7.21
C ALA A 96 28.98 3.49 -7.41
N PRO A 97 30.28 3.36 -7.08
CA PRO A 97 31.05 2.16 -7.39
C PRO A 97 30.45 0.89 -6.78
N ALA A 98 30.47 -0.21 -7.53
CA ALA A 98 29.90 -1.49 -7.09
C ALA A 98 30.52 -2.01 -5.77
N ARG A 99 31.80 -1.71 -5.53
CA ARG A 99 32.48 -2.04 -4.26
C ARG A 99 31.85 -1.33 -3.06
N VAL A 100 31.43 -0.08 -3.23
CA VAL A 100 30.79 0.71 -2.17
C VAL A 100 29.38 0.18 -1.89
N SER A 101 28.61 -0.17 -2.92
CA SER A 101 27.30 -0.86 -2.73
C SER A 101 27.45 -2.20 -2.02
N LEU A 102 28.51 -2.96 -2.33
CA LEU A 102 28.82 -4.21 -1.63
C LEU A 102 29.15 -3.96 -0.14
N VAL A 103 29.95 -2.93 0.17
CA VAL A 103 30.20 -2.50 1.56
C VAL A 103 28.90 -2.10 2.23
N GLY A 104 28.04 -1.30 1.58
CA GLY A 104 26.72 -0.95 2.10
C GLY A 104 25.87 -2.18 2.41
N SER A 105 25.89 -3.18 1.53
CA SER A 105 25.22 -4.47 1.74
C SER A 105 25.78 -5.23 2.94
N ALA A 106 27.10 -5.23 3.13
CA ALA A 106 27.76 -5.82 4.28
C ALA A 106 27.39 -5.09 5.58
N LEU A 107 27.39 -3.75 5.59
CA LEU A 107 26.99 -2.96 6.76
C LEU A 107 25.53 -3.20 7.15
N ILE A 108 24.62 -3.26 6.17
CA ILE A 108 23.21 -3.62 6.43
C ILE A 108 23.12 -5.05 6.97
N ALA A 109 23.86 -6.01 6.41
CA ALA A 109 23.86 -7.39 6.91
C ALA A 109 24.38 -7.49 8.35
N ILE A 110 25.48 -6.78 8.68
CA ILE A 110 26.05 -6.69 10.03
C ILE A 110 25.04 -6.02 10.98
N CYS A 111 24.40 -4.95 10.55
CA CYS A 111 23.34 -4.28 11.30
C CYS A 111 22.17 -5.22 11.61
N LEU A 112 21.65 -5.94 10.61
CA LEU A 112 20.58 -6.91 10.80
C LEU A 112 21.00 -8.03 11.74
N LEU A 113 22.23 -8.53 11.62
CA LEU A 113 22.80 -9.51 12.53
C LEU A 113 22.91 -8.95 13.96
N ALA A 114 23.36 -7.71 14.12
CA ALA A 114 23.43 -7.03 15.41
C ALA A 114 22.05 -6.87 16.04
N PHE A 115 21.03 -6.48 15.28
CA PHE A 115 19.65 -6.44 15.76
C PHE A 115 19.13 -7.83 16.16
N CYS A 116 19.43 -8.87 15.38
CA CYS A 116 19.11 -10.26 15.74
C CYS A 116 19.79 -10.66 17.07
N VAL A 117 21.07 -10.32 17.25
CA VAL A 117 21.81 -10.60 18.49
C VAL A 117 21.22 -9.82 19.67
N LEU A 118 20.94 -8.53 19.52
CA LEU A 118 20.32 -7.71 20.56
C LEU A 118 18.92 -8.24 20.94
N TYR A 119 18.14 -8.64 19.93
CA TYR A 119 16.83 -9.25 20.14
C TYR A 119 16.92 -10.53 20.97
N VAL A 120 17.82 -11.43 20.57
CA VAL A 120 18.09 -12.71 21.22
C VAL A 120 18.70 -12.53 22.62
N ALA A 121 19.52 -11.49 22.81
CA ALA A 121 20.07 -11.08 24.10
C ALA A 121 19.05 -10.39 25.02
N ASP A 122 17.79 -10.28 24.57
CA ASP A 122 16.68 -9.69 25.30
C ASP A 122 16.94 -8.24 25.72
N TRP A 123 17.49 -7.46 24.80
CA TRP A 123 17.90 -6.07 25.00
C TRP A 123 16.85 -5.17 25.68
N VAL A 124 15.57 -5.40 25.41
CA VAL A 124 14.47 -4.61 26.01
C VAL A 124 14.41 -4.76 27.54
N ALA A 125 14.79 -5.93 28.06
CA ALA A 125 14.76 -6.26 29.48
C ALA A 125 15.96 -5.71 30.27
N TRP A 126 16.92 -5.04 29.61
CA TRP A 126 18.06 -4.46 30.30
C TRP A 126 17.63 -3.26 31.15
N GLU A 127 18.05 -3.24 32.42
CA GLU A 127 17.63 -2.24 33.41
C GLU A 127 18.13 -0.83 33.06
N SER A 128 19.36 -0.73 32.59
CA SER A 128 19.96 0.56 32.24
C SER A 128 19.44 1.06 30.88
N CYS A 129 18.72 2.19 30.92
CA CYS A 129 18.31 2.92 29.71
C CYS A 129 19.51 3.31 28.84
N LEU A 130 20.61 3.74 29.47
CA LEU A 130 21.84 4.10 28.77
C LEU A 130 22.44 2.88 28.06
N ALA A 131 22.52 1.73 28.73
CA ALA A 131 23.00 0.49 28.10
C ALA A 131 22.11 0.08 26.93
N ARG A 132 20.78 0.27 27.06
CA ARG A 132 19.86 0.02 25.95
C ARG A 132 20.19 0.90 24.75
N VAL A 133 20.19 2.22 24.94
CA VAL A 133 20.48 3.17 23.85
C VAL A 133 21.87 2.92 23.26
N ALA A 134 22.89 2.72 24.09
CA ALA A 134 24.26 2.46 23.66
C ALA A 134 24.41 1.17 22.83
N ALA A 135 23.59 0.14 23.06
CA ALA A 135 23.63 -1.08 22.27
C ALA A 135 22.96 -0.94 20.89
N VAL A 136 21.86 -0.19 20.80
CA VAL A 136 21.09 -0.03 19.54
C VAL A 136 21.65 1.08 18.66
N ALA A 137 22.21 2.14 19.23
CA ALA A 137 22.72 3.28 18.46
C ALA A 137 23.75 2.87 17.39
N PRO A 138 24.76 2.02 17.67
CA PRO A 138 25.69 1.54 16.63
C PRO A 138 24.97 0.80 15.49
N ALA A 139 24.00 -0.07 15.81
CA ALA A 139 23.24 -0.79 14.78
C ALA A 139 22.41 0.18 13.92
N ALA A 140 21.78 1.19 14.51
CA ALA A 140 21.05 2.22 13.77
C ALA A 140 21.98 3.08 12.89
N CYS A 141 23.18 3.42 13.37
CA CYS A 141 24.20 4.10 12.57
C CYS A 141 24.68 3.24 11.39
N LEU A 142 24.91 1.94 11.61
CA LEU A 142 25.29 1.01 10.54
C LEU A 142 24.18 0.85 9.48
N LEU A 143 22.91 0.84 9.90
CA LEU A 143 21.77 0.82 8.97
C LEU A 143 21.77 2.08 8.10
N THR A 144 21.94 3.24 8.74
CA THR A 144 21.93 4.55 8.07
C THR A 144 23.08 4.66 7.08
N LEU A 145 24.31 4.36 7.53
CA LEU A 145 25.48 4.37 6.68
C LEU A 145 25.35 3.35 5.55
N GLY A 146 24.94 2.13 5.86
CA GLY A 146 24.75 1.07 4.86
C GLY A 146 23.73 1.43 3.79
N ALA A 147 22.61 2.06 4.16
CA ALA A 147 21.61 2.56 3.23
C ALA A 147 22.14 3.71 2.36
N CYS A 148 22.89 4.65 2.94
CA CYS A 148 23.56 5.73 2.19
C CYS A 148 24.54 5.17 1.15
N LEU A 149 25.35 4.17 1.51
CA LEU A 149 26.31 3.54 0.60
C LEU A 149 25.64 2.68 -0.50
N LYS A 150 24.34 2.36 -0.36
CA LYS A 150 23.60 1.52 -1.31
C LYS A 150 22.77 2.33 -2.32
N CYS A 151 23.06 3.63 -2.43
CA CYS A 151 22.34 4.54 -3.31
C CYS A 151 22.44 4.17 -4.81
N SER A 152 23.46 3.40 -5.23
CA SER A 152 23.64 3.05 -6.63
C SER A 152 22.63 2.01 -7.11
N ASP A 153 22.16 1.16 -6.20
CA ASP A 153 21.13 0.15 -6.47
C ASP A 153 19.74 0.63 -6.02
N TYR A 154 19.68 1.43 -4.96
CA TYR A 154 18.45 2.01 -4.40
C TYR A 154 18.63 3.52 -4.18
N PRO A 155 18.50 4.35 -5.23
CA PRO A 155 18.71 5.79 -5.15
C PRO A 155 17.85 6.50 -4.09
N GLU A 156 16.68 5.95 -3.78
CA GLU A 156 15.74 6.45 -2.77
C GLU A 156 16.14 6.13 -1.32
N ALA A 157 16.96 5.11 -1.09
CA ALA A 157 17.27 4.64 0.26
C ALA A 157 17.92 5.70 1.17
N PRO A 158 18.89 6.51 0.72
CA PRO A 158 19.49 7.55 1.56
C PRO A 158 18.46 8.60 2.00
N VAL A 159 17.64 9.09 1.06
CA VAL A 159 16.60 10.10 1.31
C VAL A 159 15.58 9.58 2.34
N VAL A 160 15.08 8.37 2.11
CA VAL A 160 14.13 7.70 3.00
C VAL A 160 14.68 7.53 4.41
N VAL A 161 15.92 7.05 4.55
CA VAL A 161 16.50 6.75 5.86
C VAL A 161 16.84 8.03 6.63
N VAL A 162 17.31 9.09 5.96
CA VAL A 162 17.54 10.39 6.60
C VAL A 162 16.22 11.00 7.07
N LEU A 163 15.15 10.93 6.26
CA LEU A 163 13.83 11.42 6.67
C LEU A 163 13.23 10.61 7.83
N LEU A 164 13.51 9.32 7.92
CA LEU A 164 13.08 8.48 9.04
C LEU A 164 13.73 8.88 10.38
N GLN A 165 14.87 9.57 10.35
CA GLN A 165 15.51 10.08 11.58
C GLN A 165 14.66 11.15 12.27
N VAL A 166 13.86 11.92 11.54
CA VAL A 166 12.99 12.96 12.11
C VAL A 166 11.99 12.37 13.12
N PRO A 167 11.12 11.40 12.75
CA PRO A 167 10.21 10.80 13.71
C PRO A 167 10.91 9.99 14.81
N ILE A 168 12.05 9.34 14.52
CA ILE A 168 12.85 8.64 15.54
C ILE A 168 13.37 9.63 16.60
N ALA A 169 13.89 10.78 16.16
CA ALA A 169 14.38 11.83 17.05
C ALA A 169 13.25 12.44 17.87
N ILE A 170 12.09 12.73 17.25
CA ILE A 170 10.90 13.22 17.96
C ILE A 170 10.47 12.21 19.04
N PHE A 171 10.48 10.91 18.72
CA PHE A 171 10.14 9.86 19.69
C PHE A 171 11.14 9.80 20.85
N ALA A 172 12.44 9.83 20.55
CA ALA A 172 13.48 9.86 21.58
C ALA A 172 13.33 11.08 22.51
N LEU A 173 13.04 12.26 21.92
CA LEU A 173 12.73 13.47 22.68
C LEU A 173 11.48 13.33 23.53
N ARG A 174 10.43 12.65 23.03
CA ARG A 174 9.22 12.40 23.80
C ARG A 174 9.51 11.57 25.05
N MET A 175 10.36 10.55 24.92
CA MET A 175 10.80 9.71 26.03
C MET A 175 11.68 10.48 27.03
N ALA A 176 12.58 11.33 26.54
CA ALA A 176 13.42 12.18 27.38
C ALA A 176 12.59 13.24 28.15
N PHE A 177 11.58 13.82 27.50
CA PHE A 177 10.73 14.88 28.04
C PHE A 177 9.39 14.36 28.57
N TRP A 178 9.39 13.21 29.23
CA TRP A 178 8.17 12.57 29.74
C TRP A 178 7.37 13.45 30.73
N LYS A 179 8.04 14.37 31.45
CA LYS A 179 7.42 15.32 32.40
C LYS A 179 6.69 16.50 31.74
N VAL A 180 6.88 16.70 30.43
CA VAL A 180 6.25 17.80 29.69
C VAL A 180 4.82 17.41 29.29
N ARG A 181 3.90 18.37 29.39
CA ARG A 181 2.50 18.19 28.96
C ARG A 181 2.44 17.76 27.49
N HIS A 182 1.79 16.64 27.23
CA HIS A 182 1.71 16.02 25.90
C HIS A 182 1.19 16.98 24.82
N SER A 183 0.07 17.68 25.08
CA SER A 183 -0.52 18.62 24.12
C SER A 183 0.43 19.76 23.74
N SER A 184 1.16 20.31 24.73
CA SER A 184 2.14 21.37 24.49
C SER A 184 3.35 20.84 23.71
N PHE A 185 3.82 19.63 24.02
CA PHE A 185 4.90 18.99 23.26
C PHE A 185 4.49 18.76 21.79
N CYS A 186 3.34 18.13 21.53
CA CYS A 186 2.86 17.86 20.18
C CYS A 186 2.64 19.13 19.37
N PHE A 187 2.07 20.18 19.98
CA PHE A 187 1.90 21.47 19.33
C PHE A 187 3.23 22.09 18.92
N VAL A 188 4.21 22.11 19.84
CA VAL A 188 5.54 22.68 19.57
C VAL A 188 6.26 21.88 18.48
N VAL A 189 6.26 20.55 18.55
CA VAL A 189 6.86 19.70 17.52
C VAL A 189 6.18 19.92 16.16
N SER A 190 4.85 19.99 16.13
CA SER A 190 4.07 20.24 14.92
C SER A 190 4.41 21.60 14.30
N ALA A 191 4.45 22.66 15.11
CA ALA A 191 4.82 24.00 14.65
C ALA A 191 6.26 24.03 14.11
N SER A 192 7.21 23.40 14.81
CA SER A 192 8.60 23.30 14.35
C SER A 192 8.73 22.54 13.03
N LEU A 193 8.01 21.43 12.87
CA LEU A 193 7.95 20.68 11.60
C LEU A 193 7.36 21.51 10.47
N ALA A 194 6.27 22.24 10.72
CA ALA A 194 5.64 23.10 9.72
C ALA A 194 6.58 24.24 9.28
N VAL A 195 7.28 24.88 10.22
CA VAL A 195 8.27 25.93 9.93
C VAL A 195 9.41 25.37 9.08
N VAL A 196 9.98 24.22 9.47
CA VAL A 196 11.06 23.56 8.68
C VAL A 196 10.54 23.15 7.30
N ALA A 197 9.32 22.61 7.19
CA ALA A 197 8.72 22.23 5.92
C ALA A 197 8.55 23.43 4.97
N VAL A 198 8.00 24.55 5.47
CA VAL A 198 7.84 25.79 4.69
C VAL A 198 9.20 26.36 4.29
N ALA A 199 10.18 26.36 5.20
CA ALA A 199 11.53 26.84 4.90
C ALA A 199 12.21 26.01 3.81
N LEU A 200 12.11 24.68 3.85
CA LEU A 200 12.64 23.79 2.81
C LEU A 200 11.95 24.01 1.45
N LEU A 201 10.62 24.16 1.46
CA LEU A 201 9.86 24.44 0.24
C LEU A 201 10.24 25.79 -0.35
N ALA A 202 10.33 26.83 0.47
CA ALA A 202 10.75 28.15 0.05
C ALA A 202 12.19 28.14 -0.50
N LEU A 203 13.12 27.49 0.20
CA LEU A 203 14.51 27.32 -0.24
C LEU A 203 14.57 26.65 -1.62
N TRP A 204 13.82 25.56 -1.80
CA TRP A 204 13.78 24.83 -3.07
C TRP A 204 13.13 25.63 -4.20
N LEU A 205 12.01 26.32 -3.94
CA LEU A 205 11.34 27.16 -4.93
C LEU A 205 12.19 28.38 -5.31
N ILE A 206 12.86 29.01 -4.34
CA ILE A 206 13.79 30.11 -4.60
C ILE A 206 14.94 29.58 -5.45
N TRP A 207 15.63 28.52 -5.01
CA TRP A 207 16.74 27.93 -5.75
C TRP A 207 16.37 27.54 -7.19
N MET A 208 15.19 26.93 -7.38
CA MET A 208 14.68 26.56 -8.71
C MET A 208 14.46 27.78 -9.63
N ASN A 209 14.15 28.95 -9.07
CA ASN A 209 13.83 30.16 -9.83
C ASN A 209 14.95 31.21 -9.85
N THR A 210 15.97 31.10 -9.00
CA THR A 210 17.16 31.92 -9.06
C THR A 210 18.03 31.48 -10.23
N GLU A 211 18.49 32.44 -11.01
CA GLU A 211 19.54 32.20 -12.01
C GLU A 211 20.83 31.84 -11.27
N ALA A 212 21.43 30.72 -11.64
CA ALA A 212 22.76 30.33 -11.21
C ALA A 212 23.79 31.36 -11.68
N VAL A 213 25.00 31.30 -11.11
CA VAL A 213 26.14 32.13 -11.54
C VAL A 213 26.41 32.01 -13.05
N ASP A 214 26.08 30.86 -13.63
CA ASP A 214 26.22 30.58 -15.06
C ASP A 214 25.07 31.15 -15.93
N GLY A 215 24.16 31.93 -15.34
CA GLY A 215 22.98 32.51 -16.00
C GLY A 215 21.85 31.53 -16.28
N LYS A 216 21.92 30.30 -15.74
CA LYS A 216 20.96 29.21 -16.00
C LYS A 216 20.01 29.03 -14.81
N THR A 217 18.74 28.76 -15.07
CA THR A 217 17.78 28.42 -13.99
C THR A 217 17.87 26.93 -13.63
N HIS A 218 17.58 26.58 -12.37
CA HIS A 218 17.50 25.18 -11.89
C HIS A 218 16.13 24.52 -12.08
N ARG A 219 15.33 25.02 -13.05
CA ARG A 219 14.01 24.48 -13.37
C ARG A 219 14.13 23.08 -13.97
N TRP A 220 13.14 22.22 -13.78
CA TRP A 220 13.14 20.89 -14.39
C TRP A 220 12.88 20.93 -15.90
N ASN A 221 13.86 21.39 -16.67
CA ASN A 221 13.87 21.48 -18.14
C ASN A 221 15.00 20.62 -18.73
N SER A 222 15.10 20.55 -20.05
CA SER A 222 16.10 19.69 -20.71
C SER A 222 17.53 20.20 -20.51
N GLU A 223 17.73 21.51 -20.34
CA GLU A 223 19.04 22.08 -20.02
C GLU A 223 19.54 21.64 -18.63
N THR A 224 18.71 21.75 -17.60
CA THR A 224 19.03 21.25 -16.25
C THR A 224 19.24 19.75 -16.27
N LYS A 225 18.44 18.98 -17.01
CA LYS A 225 18.68 17.52 -17.18
C LYS A 225 20.05 17.24 -17.80
N ALA A 226 20.44 17.99 -18.84
CA ALA A 226 21.75 17.85 -19.48
C ALA A 226 22.89 18.25 -18.52
N ALA A 227 22.73 19.33 -17.76
CA ALA A 227 23.67 19.76 -16.73
C ALA A 227 23.81 18.71 -15.62
N LEU A 228 22.71 18.17 -15.12
CA LEU A 228 22.68 17.09 -14.13
C LEU A 228 23.33 15.81 -14.69
N ALA A 229 23.07 15.47 -15.96
CA ALA A 229 23.71 14.33 -16.62
C ALA A 229 25.23 14.53 -16.78
N ALA A 230 25.67 15.74 -17.10
CA ALA A 230 27.09 16.10 -17.18
C ALA A 230 27.77 16.06 -15.81
N ALA A 231 27.13 16.60 -14.77
CA ALA A 231 27.62 16.54 -13.40
C ALA A 231 27.66 15.09 -12.86
N SER A 232 26.80 14.20 -13.39
CA SER A 232 26.71 12.79 -13.02
C SER A 232 27.46 11.84 -13.95
N ILE A 233 28.44 12.30 -14.75
CA ILE A 233 29.22 11.42 -15.65
C ILE A 233 29.84 10.23 -14.91
N ASN A 234 30.32 10.44 -13.69
CA ASN A 234 30.90 9.37 -12.87
C ASN A 234 29.87 8.31 -12.46
N LEU A 235 28.62 8.70 -12.19
CA LEU A 235 27.53 7.76 -11.92
C LEU A 235 27.28 6.84 -13.12
N TYR A 236 27.30 7.39 -14.34
CA TYR A 236 27.21 6.58 -15.56
C TYR A 236 28.43 5.67 -15.72
N ARG A 237 29.65 6.19 -15.55
CA ARG A 237 30.88 5.43 -15.76
C ARG A 237 31.03 4.26 -14.78
N GLU A 238 30.62 4.43 -13.53
CA GLU A 238 30.64 3.36 -12.52
C GLU A 238 29.56 2.29 -12.76
N ARG A 239 28.49 2.65 -13.48
CA ARG A 239 27.44 1.69 -13.83
C ARG A 239 27.90 0.87 -15.04
N ARG A 240 28.04 -0.44 -14.82
CA ARG A 240 28.45 -1.38 -15.85
C ARG A 240 27.29 -2.25 -16.30
N VAL A 241 27.20 -2.48 -17.61
CA VAL A 241 26.21 -3.35 -18.23
C VAL A 241 26.94 -4.45 -18.98
N ASN A 242 26.43 -5.68 -18.90
CA ASN A 242 26.98 -6.80 -19.66
C ASN A 242 26.50 -6.68 -21.11
N ILE A 243 27.43 -6.48 -22.04
CA ILE A 243 27.20 -6.34 -23.48
C ILE A 243 28.19 -7.27 -24.19
N ALA A 244 27.68 -8.21 -24.97
CA ALA A 244 28.42 -9.27 -25.65
C ALA A 244 29.30 -10.11 -24.70
N GLY A 245 28.86 -10.30 -23.44
CA GLY A 245 29.64 -11.00 -22.41
C GLY A 245 30.68 -10.13 -21.71
N GLU A 246 30.80 -8.84 -22.05
CA GLU A 246 31.76 -7.91 -21.47
C GLU A 246 31.06 -6.84 -20.62
N MET A 247 31.63 -6.52 -19.45
CA MET A 247 31.09 -5.49 -18.57
C MET A 247 31.59 -4.10 -19.01
N VAL A 248 30.75 -3.35 -19.74
CA VAL A 248 31.09 -2.02 -20.28
C VAL A 248 30.49 -0.91 -19.41
N SER A 249 31.26 0.13 -19.11
CA SER A 249 30.82 1.33 -18.38
C SER A 249 29.87 2.20 -19.21
N LEU A 250 28.78 2.70 -18.65
CA LEU A 250 27.88 3.59 -19.40
C LEU A 250 28.53 4.94 -19.70
N VAL A 251 28.29 5.43 -20.92
CA VAL A 251 28.63 6.78 -21.35
C VAL A 251 27.34 7.49 -21.69
N TYR A 252 26.99 8.55 -20.95
CA TYR A 252 25.70 9.23 -21.12
C TYR A 252 25.44 9.59 -22.58
N SER A 253 26.39 10.27 -23.23
CA SER A 253 26.30 10.70 -24.63
C SER A 253 26.30 9.58 -25.67
N ILE A 254 26.33 8.31 -25.31
CA ILE A 254 26.26 7.20 -26.28
C ILE A 254 25.16 6.21 -25.90
N ASP A 255 24.94 6.02 -24.61
CA ASP A 255 24.09 4.96 -24.09
C ASP A 255 22.73 5.44 -23.58
N CYS A 256 22.71 6.65 -23.02
CA CYS A 256 21.59 7.11 -22.20
C CYS A 256 20.94 8.39 -22.72
N ASN A 257 21.72 9.25 -23.39
CA ASN A 257 21.24 10.44 -24.04
C ASN A 257 20.34 10.05 -25.20
N PRO A 258 19.05 10.39 -25.19
CA PRO A 258 18.15 9.99 -26.24
C PRO A 258 18.65 10.42 -27.65
N GLU A 259 19.44 11.50 -27.77
CA GLU A 259 19.83 12.09 -29.06
C GLU A 259 20.86 11.25 -29.79
N THR A 260 21.78 10.76 -28.99
CA THR A 260 22.98 10.11 -29.46
C THR A 260 22.96 8.61 -29.17
N LYS A 261 21.85 8.10 -28.60
CA LYS A 261 21.68 6.69 -28.27
C LYS A 261 21.66 5.84 -29.54
N ARG A 262 22.67 4.98 -29.70
CA ARG A 262 22.78 4.05 -30.84
C ARG A 262 22.42 2.63 -30.42
N ARG A 263 21.90 1.83 -31.36
CA ARG A 263 21.78 0.37 -31.20
C ARG A 263 23.12 -0.36 -31.29
N TRP A 264 24.14 0.32 -31.79
CA TRP A 264 25.47 -0.22 -31.96
C TRP A 264 26.39 0.30 -30.87
N ARG A 265 27.17 -0.61 -30.29
CA ARG A 265 28.20 -0.25 -29.32
C ARG A 265 29.55 -0.78 -29.75
N PHE A 266 30.54 0.09 -29.71
CA PHE A 266 31.92 -0.30 -29.93
C PHE A 266 32.43 -1.06 -28.70
N THR A 267 32.78 -2.32 -28.90
CA THR A 267 33.26 -3.21 -27.83
C THR A 267 34.77 -3.07 -27.65
N SER A 268 35.29 -3.58 -26.53
CA SER A 268 36.74 -3.55 -26.26
C SER A 268 37.55 -4.33 -27.32
N LYS A 269 36.91 -5.31 -27.96
CA LYS A 269 37.43 -6.10 -29.09
C LYS A 269 37.53 -5.33 -30.41
N ARG A 270 37.27 -4.01 -30.40
CA ARG A 270 37.27 -3.13 -31.59
C ARG A 270 36.26 -3.56 -32.66
N VAL A 271 35.17 -4.19 -32.25
CA VAL A 271 34.07 -4.60 -33.13
C VAL A 271 32.81 -3.84 -32.73
N TRP A 272 32.08 -3.35 -33.74
CA TRP A 272 30.72 -2.83 -33.56
C TRP A 272 29.77 -3.99 -33.27
N HIS A 273 29.23 -4.02 -32.06
CA HIS A 273 28.24 -5.00 -31.63
C HIS A 273 26.85 -4.37 -31.66
N GLN A 274 25.92 -5.04 -32.35
CA GLN A 274 24.52 -4.67 -32.27
C GLN A 274 23.96 -5.18 -30.94
N LEU A 275 23.46 -4.27 -30.13
CA LEU A 275 22.87 -4.61 -28.85
C LEU A 275 21.68 -5.55 -29.04
N THR A 276 21.66 -6.63 -28.28
CA THR A 276 20.49 -7.48 -28.16
C THR A 276 19.43 -6.83 -27.26
N SER A 277 18.20 -7.32 -27.34
CA SER A 277 17.09 -7.03 -26.44
C SER A 277 17.47 -6.76 -25.01
N GLN A 278 18.14 -7.76 -24.46
CA GLN A 278 18.37 -7.89 -23.06
C GLN A 278 19.45 -6.90 -22.63
N GLU A 279 20.38 -6.61 -23.55
CA GLU A 279 21.41 -5.59 -23.37
C GLU A 279 20.82 -4.19 -23.49
N GLU A 280 19.85 -3.97 -24.38
CA GLU A 280 19.12 -2.69 -24.48
C GLU A 280 18.28 -2.42 -23.23
N ASP A 281 17.55 -3.42 -22.74
CA ASP A 281 16.76 -3.35 -21.50
C ASP A 281 17.68 -3.14 -20.30
N ALA A 282 18.78 -3.90 -20.18
CA ALA A 282 19.75 -3.73 -19.10
C ALA A 282 20.42 -2.35 -19.14
N ARG A 283 20.71 -1.84 -20.34
CA ARG A 283 21.21 -0.46 -20.54
C ARG A 283 20.15 0.56 -20.14
N ALA A 284 18.90 0.40 -20.57
CA ALA A 284 17.81 1.32 -20.26
C ALA A 284 17.48 1.34 -18.75
N GLU A 285 17.52 0.18 -18.09
CA GLU A 285 17.37 0.05 -16.64
C GLU A 285 18.53 0.77 -15.92
N ALA A 286 19.76 0.54 -16.36
CA ALA A 286 20.95 1.13 -15.74
C ALA A 286 21.01 2.66 -15.95
N CYS A 287 20.78 3.17 -17.16
CA CYS A 287 20.59 4.60 -17.42
C CYS A 287 19.45 5.17 -16.59
N GLY A 288 18.39 4.39 -16.40
CA GLY A 288 17.23 4.77 -15.61
C GLY A 288 17.50 4.93 -14.13
N LYS A 289 18.31 4.04 -13.55
CA LYS A 289 18.73 4.13 -12.13
C LYS A 289 19.55 5.38 -11.87
N VAL A 290 20.47 5.71 -12.77
CA VAL A 290 21.24 6.97 -12.68
C VAL A 290 20.31 8.18 -12.82
N ALA A 291 19.35 8.14 -13.77
CA ALA A 291 18.32 9.17 -13.93
C ALA A 291 17.48 9.39 -12.68
N THR A 292 17.07 8.30 -12.01
CA THR A 292 16.37 8.38 -10.73
C THR A 292 17.24 9.03 -9.65
N ALA A 293 18.54 8.74 -9.60
CA ALA A 293 19.43 9.31 -8.60
C ALA A 293 19.54 10.84 -8.69
N TRP A 294 19.80 11.41 -9.87
CA TRP A 294 19.88 12.87 -10.01
C TRP A 294 18.50 13.54 -9.99
N PHE A 295 17.42 12.86 -10.40
CA PHE A 295 16.06 13.35 -10.16
C PHE A 295 15.72 13.44 -8.67
N LEU A 296 16.08 12.42 -7.89
CA LEU A 296 15.87 12.44 -6.44
C LEU A 296 16.73 13.51 -5.78
N ALA A 297 18.00 13.69 -6.20
CA ALA A 297 18.83 14.79 -5.72
C ALA A 297 18.15 16.16 -5.96
N TRP A 298 17.56 16.36 -7.14
CA TRP A 298 16.82 17.58 -7.45
C TRP A 298 15.51 17.74 -6.63
N MET A 299 14.75 16.66 -6.41
CA MET A 299 13.47 16.66 -5.67
C MET A 299 13.58 16.54 -4.14
N SER A 300 14.74 16.18 -3.61
CA SER A 300 14.97 15.85 -2.19
C SER A 300 14.36 16.88 -1.21
N PRO A 301 14.58 18.20 -1.35
CA PRO A 301 14.04 19.19 -0.43
C PRO A 301 12.51 19.29 -0.46
N PHE A 302 11.90 19.11 -1.63
CA PHE A 302 10.44 19.05 -1.78
C PHE A 302 9.85 17.82 -1.08
N VAL A 303 10.45 16.64 -1.28
CA VAL A 303 10.04 15.41 -0.59
C VAL A 303 10.15 15.56 0.93
N ALA A 304 11.24 16.15 1.41
CA ALA A 304 11.45 16.43 2.82
C ALA A 304 10.39 17.40 3.39
N SER A 305 10.05 18.46 2.65
CA SER A 305 8.96 19.37 3.01
C SER A 305 7.63 18.63 3.14
N LEU A 306 7.27 17.80 2.17
CA LEU A 306 6.01 17.05 2.17
C LEU A 306 5.92 16.06 3.35
N VAL A 307 7.00 15.33 3.64
CA VAL A 307 7.06 14.40 4.79
C VAL A 307 6.92 15.16 6.10
N ASN A 308 7.68 16.24 6.29
CA ASN A 308 7.59 17.06 7.51
C ASN A 308 6.20 17.67 7.69
N LEU A 309 5.59 18.18 6.63
CA LEU A 309 4.23 18.73 6.67
C LEU A 309 3.20 17.66 7.04
N THR A 310 3.34 16.44 6.50
CA THR A 310 2.47 15.31 6.83
C THR A 310 2.56 14.95 8.32
N ILE A 311 3.78 14.85 8.85
CA ILE A 311 4.00 14.60 10.29
C ILE A 311 3.48 15.78 11.12
N ALA A 312 3.69 17.03 10.67
CA ALA A 312 3.22 18.24 11.34
C ALA A 312 1.70 18.24 11.49
N VAL A 313 0.97 18.00 10.40
CA VAL A 313 -0.50 17.93 10.38
C VAL A 313 -0.98 16.82 11.32
N PHE A 314 -0.36 15.64 11.25
CA PHE A 314 -0.73 14.52 12.11
C PHE A 314 -0.55 14.84 13.61
N LEU A 315 0.58 15.45 14.00
CA LEU A 315 0.85 15.86 15.37
C LEU A 315 -0.01 17.05 15.81
N MET A 316 -0.35 17.96 14.90
CA MET A 316 -1.24 19.09 15.18
C MET A 316 -2.61 18.58 15.58
N ILE A 317 -3.17 17.67 14.78
CA ILE A 317 -4.50 17.11 15.02
C ILE A 317 -4.52 16.28 16.30
N SER A 318 -3.43 15.56 16.60
CA SER A 318 -3.26 14.79 17.83
C SER A 318 -3.08 15.69 19.07
N GLY A 319 -2.49 16.88 18.92
CA GLY A 319 -2.11 17.76 20.03
C GLY A 319 -3.08 18.92 20.35
N VAL A 320 -3.73 19.51 19.34
CA VAL A 320 -4.41 20.83 19.42
C VAL A 320 -5.87 20.75 19.87
N TYR A 321 -6.53 19.61 19.77
CA TYR A 321 -7.92 19.48 20.19
C TYR A 321 -8.01 18.74 21.55
N PRO A 322 -7.83 19.43 22.69
CA PRO A 322 -8.05 18.85 24.00
C PRO A 322 -9.55 18.60 24.19
N GLY A 323 -10.01 17.40 23.84
CA GLY A 323 -11.20 16.85 24.48
C GLY A 323 -10.92 16.70 25.97
N ARG A 324 -11.92 17.02 26.79
CA ARG A 324 -11.86 16.97 28.27
C ARG A 324 -11.77 15.53 28.81
N GLU A 325 -11.84 14.50 27.96
CA GLU A 325 -11.78 13.08 28.33
C GLU A 325 -10.78 12.31 27.47
N ASP A 326 -9.96 11.46 28.09
CA ASP A 326 -8.92 10.65 27.42
C ASP A 326 -9.48 9.71 26.34
N LEU A 327 -10.75 9.28 26.48
CA LEU A 327 -11.45 8.44 25.51
C LEU A 327 -11.61 9.14 24.15
N SER A 328 -12.05 10.40 24.14
CA SER A 328 -12.26 11.18 22.91
C SER A 328 -10.97 11.43 22.12
N ARG A 329 -9.82 11.52 22.81
CA ARG A 329 -8.52 11.71 22.18
C ARG A 329 -8.06 10.47 21.45
N LEU A 330 -8.17 9.33 22.12
CA LEU A 330 -7.79 8.04 21.56
C LEU A 330 -8.65 7.70 20.35
N GLU A 331 -9.97 7.88 20.43
CA GLU A 331 -10.88 7.66 19.31
C GLU A 331 -10.49 8.50 18.09
N ARG A 332 -10.09 9.76 18.31
CA ARG A 332 -9.61 10.63 17.23
C ARG A 332 -8.27 10.13 16.66
N ALA A 333 -7.28 9.86 17.52
CA ALA A 333 -5.99 9.30 17.10
C ALA A 333 -6.17 8.02 16.27
N LEU A 334 -7.11 7.19 16.67
CA LEU A 334 -7.46 5.95 16.01
C LEU A 334 -8.14 6.17 14.65
N LYS A 335 -9.08 7.13 14.57
CA LYS A 335 -9.70 7.57 13.29
C LYS A 335 -8.62 7.99 12.30
N TRP A 336 -7.66 8.80 12.74
CA TRP A 336 -6.55 9.26 11.89
C TRP A 336 -5.57 8.14 11.55
N PHE A 337 -5.24 7.27 12.50
CA PHE A 337 -4.44 6.08 12.22
C PHE A 337 -5.07 5.24 11.10
N THR A 338 -6.38 4.95 11.20
CA THR A 338 -7.11 4.23 10.14
C THR A 338 -7.09 4.99 8.82
N CYS A 339 -7.38 6.30 8.83
CA CYS A 339 -7.34 7.12 7.61
C CYS A 339 -5.95 7.13 6.96
N SER A 340 -4.88 7.27 7.75
CA SER A 340 -3.50 7.31 7.26
C SER A 340 -3.05 5.95 6.72
N VAL A 341 -3.36 4.85 7.40
CA VAL A 341 -3.05 3.49 6.90
C VAL A 341 -3.78 3.24 5.58
N SER A 342 -5.06 3.60 5.51
CA SER A 342 -5.83 3.48 4.28
C SER A 342 -5.32 4.41 3.18
N ALA A 343 -4.87 5.62 3.50
CA ALA A 343 -4.22 6.52 2.55
C ALA A 343 -2.97 5.88 1.94
N MET A 344 -2.11 5.27 2.77
CA MET A 344 -0.93 4.56 2.29
C MET A 344 -1.30 3.36 1.40
N ILE A 345 -2.32 2.58 1.77
CA ILE A 345 -2.80 1.45 0.94
C ILE A 345 -3.37 1.94 -0.39
N LEU A 346 -4.17 3.02 -0.38
CA LEU A 346 -4.69 3.65 -1.60
C LEU A 346 -3.56 4.18 -2.48
N MET A 347 -2.53 4.78 -1.87
CA MET A 347 -1.34 5.26 -2.59
C MET A 347 -0.54 4.09 -3.20
N MET A 348 -0.46 2.94 -2.53
CA MET A 348 0.13 1.71 -3.11
C MET A 348 -0.69 1.18 -4.29
N TRP A 349 -2.02 1.14 -4.17
CA TRP A 349 -2.90 0.75 -5.27
C TRP A 349 -2.78 1.68 -6.48
N LEU A 350 -2.69 2.98 -6.21
CA LEU A 350 -2.49 4.01 -7.22
C LEU A 350 -1.12 3.87 -7.90
N ALA A 351 -0.06 3.65 -7.13
CA ALA A 351 1.27 3.36 -7.67
C ALA A 351 1.23 2.13 -8.59
N ALA A 352 0.59 1.04 -8.16
CA ALA A 352 0.41 -0.16 -8.99
C ALA A 352 -0.40 0.13 -10.27
N SER A 353 -1.38 1.04 -10.22
CA SER A 353 -2.17 1.44 -11.38
C SER A 353 -1.40 2.32 -12.38
N ILE A 354 -0.39 3.07 -11.90
CA ILE A 354 0.49 3.92 -12.73
C ILE A 354 1.72 3.14 -13.24
N ALA A 355 1.99 1.95 -12.69
CA ALA A 355 3.12 1.11 -13.09
C ALA A 355 3.20 0.82 -14.60
N GLY A 356 2.05 0.76 -15.27
CA GLY A 356 1.96 0.59 -16.74
C GLY A 356 2.42 1.81 -17.55
N ALA A 357 2.54 2.97 -16.92
CA ALA A 357 2.98 4.24 -17.49
C ALA A 357 4.39 4.64 -17.03
N SER A 358 4.71 4.44 -15.75
CA SER A 358 6.04 4.73 -15.20
C SER A 358 6.39 3.76 -14.06
N MET A 359 7.26 2.79 -14.36
CA MET A 359 7.73 1.82 -13.36
C MET A 359 8.59 2.46 -12.26
N ARG A 360 9.29 3.56 -12.56
CA ARG A 360 10.27 4.18 -11.65
C ARG A 360 9.60 4.93 -10.49
N LEU A 361 8.58 5.73 -10.79
CA LEU A 361 7.82 6.44 -9.76
C LEU A 361 7.09 5.46 -8.83
N THR A 362 6.64 4.34 -9.38
CA THR A 362 5.92 3.29 -8.66
C THR A 362 6.76 2.70 -7.51
N SER A 363 8.02 2.31 -7.76
CA SER A 363 8.85 1.67 -6.73
C SER A 363 9.14 2.61 -5.56
N THR A 364 9.45 3.88 -5.85
CA THR A 364 9.70 4.90 -4.83
C THR A 364 8.45 5.13 -3.96
N ILE A 365 7.27 5.33 -4.58
CA ILE A 365 6.01 5.52 -3.84
C ILE A 365 5.72 4.30 -2.95
N MET A 366 5.88 3.08 -3.48
CA MET A 366 5.67 1.85 -2.73
C MET A 366 6.58 1.75 -1.50
N ALA A 367 7.87 2.10 -1.65
CA ALA A 367 8.83 2.09 -0.54
C ALA A 367 8.43 3.04 0.59
N PHE A 368 8.05 4.29 0.25
CA PHE A 368 7.57 5.27 1.22
C PHE A 368 6.26 4.81 1.91
N CYS A 369 5.32 4.21 1.17
CA CYS A 369 4.06 3.71 1.74
C CYS A 369 4.28 2.57 2.73
N VAL A 370 5.12 1.58 2.39
CA VAL A 370 5.42 0.45 3.28
C VAL A 370 6.08 0.93 4.57
N LEU A 371 7.07 1.82 4.46
CA LEU A 371 7.72 2.39 5.65
C LEU A 371 6.77 3.29 6.44
N GLY A 372 5.91 4.05 5.78
CA GLY A 372 4.86 4.85 6.42
C GLY A 372 3.89 3.99 7.24
N ILE A 373 3.43 2.86 6.68
CA ILE A 373 2.57 1.90 7.40
C ILE A 373 3.31 1.31 8.60
N LEU A 374 4.55 0.86 8.43
CA LEU A 374 5.37 0.33 9.53
C LEU A 374 5.52 1.35 10.66
N PHE A 375 5.82 2.60 10.30
CA PHE A 375 5.94 3.70 11.25
C PHE A 375 4.62 3.96 12.00
N LEU A 376 3.50 4.05 11.27
CA LEU A 376 2.17 4.26 11.87
C LEU A 376 1.80 3.10 12.82
N CYS A 377 2.12 1.85 12.45
CA CYS A 377 1.88 0.67 13.28
C CYS A 377 2.73 0.68 14.56
N ILE A 378 4.00 1.06 14.47
CA ILE A 378 4.87 1.22 15.65
C ILE A 378 4.33 2.36 16.52
N TRP A 379 3.95 3.48 15.93
CA TRP A 379 3.42 4.62 16.64
C TRP A 379 2.14 4.28 17.41
N ILE A 380 1.14 3.65 16.78
CA ILE A 380 -0.11 3.28 17.45
C ILE A 380 0.14 2.25 18.56
N TYR A 381 1.07 1.31 18.34
CA TYR A 381 1.45 0.33 19.35
C TYR A 381 2.04 1.00 20.59
N LEU A 382 2.87 2.02 20.40
CA LEU A 382 3.48 2.77 21.50
C LEU A 382 2.47 3.69 22.21
N GLU A 383 1.47 4.21 21.49
CA GLU A 383 0.42 5.05 22.05
C GLU A 383 -0.64 4.22 22.83
N MET A 384 -0.90 2.98 22.43
CA MET A 384 -1.84 2.08 23.10
C MET A 384 -1.28 1.58 24.44
N ARG A 385 -1.55 2.32 25.52
CA ARG A 385 -1.25 1.88 26.90
C ARG A 385 -2.12 0.67 27.31
N PRO A 386 -1.63 -0.25 28.16
CA PRO A 386 -2.42 -1.38 28.65
C PRO A 386 -3.71 -0.98 29.38
N GLU A 387 -3.68 0.12 30.13
CA GLU A 387 -4.84 0.70 30.83
C GLU A 387 -5.95 1.14 29.87
N VAL A 388 -5.53 1.73 28.75
CA VAL A 388 -6.42 2.16 27.67
C VAL A 388 -7.08 0.95 27.02
N ILE A 389 -6.40 -0.19 26.95
CA ILE A 389 -6.99 -1.43 26.44
C ILE A 389 -8.15 -1.91 27.34
N ALA A 390 -8.08 -1.71 28.66
CA ALA A 390 -9.18 -2.06 29.55
C ALA A 390 -10.41 -1.15 29.33
N LEU A 391 -10.18 0.13 29.07
CA LEU A 391 -11.21 1.13 28.73
C LEU A 391 -11.87 0.89 27.36
N THR A 392 -11.27 0.06 26.48
CA THR A 392 -11.86 -0.29 25.17
C THR A 392 -13.20 -1.00 25.25
N LYS A 393 -13.56 -1.57 26.40
CA LYS A 393 -14.85 -2.22 26.55
C LYS A 393 -16.02 -1.24 26.48
N SER A 394 -15.82 0.04 26.83
CA SER A 394 -16.90 1.03 26.89
C SER A 394 -17.17 1.74 25.56
N SER A 395 -16.18 1.93 24.69
CA SER A 395 -16.39 2.59 23.39
C SER A 395 -16.45 1.61 22.23
N GLY A 396 -17.59 1.62 21.53
CA GLY A 396 -17.75 0.80 20.32
C GLY A 396 -16.68 1.09 19.26
N ARG A 397 -16.17 2.33 19.20
CA ARG A 397 -15.15 2.78 18.24
C ARG A 397 -13.83 2.04 18.44
N LEU A 398 -13.44 1.85 19.69
CA LEU A 398 -12.19 1.20 20.06
C LEU A 398 -12.31 -0.32 20.01
N GLN A 399 -13.50 -0.87 20.27
CA GLN A 399 -13.78 -2.29 20.03
C GLN A 399 -13.49 -2.69 18.58
N MET A 400 -13.82 -1.85 17.58
CA MET A 400 -13.54 -2.17 16.17
C MET A 400 -12.04 -2.37 15.88
N LEU A 401 -11.14 -1.62 16.53
CA LEU A 401 -9.70 -1.79 16.32
C LEU A 401 -9.07 -2.85 17.19
N VAL A 402 -9.55 -3.03 18.42
CA VAL A 402 -9.19 -4.23 19.22
C VAL A 402 -9.61 -5.50 18.48
N SER A 403 -10.65 -5.40 17.65
CA SER A 403 -11.15 -6.52 16.87
C SER A 403 -10.41 -6.78 15.56
N LEU A 404 -9.60 -5.83 15.07
CA LEU A 404 -8.79 -6.07 13.87
C LEU A 404 -7.79 -7.22 14.07
N PRO A 405 -6.96 -7.25 15.14
CA PRO A 405 -6.13 -8.42 15.47
C PRO A 405 -6.93 -9.68 15.80
N THR A 406 -8.23 -9.57 16.10
CA THR A 406 -9.11 -10.73 16.28
C THR A 406 -9.72 -11.26 14.99
N SER A 407 -9.58 -10.57 13.87
CA SER A 407 -10.01 -11.07 12.57
C SER A 407 -9.04 -12.11 11.99
N ASP A 408 -9.57 -13.22 11.47
CA ASP A 408 -8.76 -14.21 10.72
C ASP A 408 -8.16 -13.61 9.44
N TRP A 409 -8.82 -12.60 8.84
CA TRP A 409 -8.29 -11.91 7.65
C TRP A 409 -7.02 -11.14 7.96
N PHE A 410 -6.94 -10.54 9.14
CA PHE A 410 -5.72 -9.87 9.59
C PHE A 410 -4.57 -10.86 9.67
N TRP A 411 -4.78 -12.03 10.28
CA TRP A 411 -3.76 -13.08 10.34
C TRP A 411 -3.41 -13.65 8.97
N ALA A 412 -4.37 -13.79 8.07
CA ALA A 412 -4.10 -14.21 6.70
C ALA A 412 -3.22 -13.20 5.94
N MET A 413 -3.53 -11.90 6.04
CA MET A 413 -2.71 -10.83 5.46
C MET A 413 -1.32 -10.77 6.11
N ALA A 414 -1.24 -10.94 7.44
CA ALA A 414 0.03 -10.99 8.15
C ALA A 414 0.87 -12.18 7.68
N ILE A 415 0.27 -13.35 7.46
CA ILE A 415 0.97 -14.53 6.94
C ILE A 415 1.55 -14.28 5.55
N ILE A 416 0.79 -13.62 4.68
CA ILE A 416 1.22 -13.28 3.32
C ILE A 416 2.32 -12.22 3.35
N GLY A 417 2.08 -11.10 4.04
CA GLY A 417 2.99 -9.95 4.07
C GLY A 417 4.29 -10.22 4.83
N LEU A 418 4.26 -11.11 5.82
CA LEU A 418 5.41 -11.48 6.64
C LEU A 418 5.92 -12.90 6.33
N ASN A 419 5.61 -13.47 5.16
CA ASN A 419 5.92 -14.86 4.83
C ASN A 419 7.41 -15.22 5.00
N GLY A 420 8.33 -14.34 4.60
CA GLY A 420 9.77 -14.52 4.77
C GLY A 420 10.25 -14.14 6.17
N LEU A 421 9.57 -13.23 6.86
CA LEU A 421 9.97 -12.71 8.17
C LEU A 421 9.50 -13.61 9.33
N MET A 422 8.32 -14.23 9.24
CA MET A 422 7.78 -15.06 10.32
C MET A 422 8.70 -16.24 10.67
N PRO A 423 9.19 -17.08 9.73
CA PRO A 423 10.11 -18.16 10.08
C PRO A 423 11.39 -17.65 10.75
N ALA A 424 11.92 -16.51 10.30
CA ALA A 424 13.08 -15.88 10.90
C ALA A 424 12.81 -15.43 12.34
N VAL A 425 11.68 -14.76 12.60
CA VAL A 425 11.26 -14.36 13.95
C VAL A 425 11.09 -15.57 14.86
N LEU A 426 10.48 -16.66 14.39
CA LEU A 426 10.34 -17.89 15.17
C LEU A 426 11.70 -18.51 15.53
N ALA A 427 12.63 -18.55 14.58
CA ALA A 427 13.99 -19.03 14.83
C ALA A 427 14.72 -18.17 15.88
N LEU A 428 14.61 -16.84 15.76
CA LEU A 428 15.18 -15.89 16.73
C LEU A 428 14.56 -16.07 18.12
N GLU A 429 13.27 -16.37 18.19
CA GLU A 429 12.53 -16.56 19.44
C GLU A 429 12.89 -17.87 20.16
N LEU A 430 13.09 -18.95 19.40
CA LEU A 430 13.65 -20.19 19.94
C LEU A 430 15.06 -19.97 20.50
N LEU A 431 15.89 -19.19 19.80
CA LEU A 431 17.24 -18.87 20.24
C LEU A 431 17.23 -17.98 21.50
N LYS A 432 16.37 -16.96 21.52
CA LYS A 432 16.15 -16.06 22.65
C LYS A 432 15.74 -16.83 23.91
N GLN A 433 14.76 -17.73 23.80
CA GLN A 433 14.30 -18.53 24.94
C GLN A 433 15.38 -19.50 25.43
N LYS A 434 16.18 -20.09 24.52
CA LYS A 434 17.36 -20.88 24.91
C LYS A 434 18.36 -20.04 25.71
N LEU A 435 18.67 -18.82 25.27
CA LEU A 435 19.57 -17.93 26.03
C LEU A 435 18.99 -17.54 27.40
N ARG A 436 17.69 -17.26 27.51
CA ARG A 436 17.04 -16.99 28.80
C ARG A 436 17.16 -18.15 29.77
N LYS A 437 17.00 -19.39 29.28
CA LYS A 437 17.23 -20.61 30.07
C LYS A 437 18.69 -20.75 30.51
N LEU A 438 19.65 -20.44 29.63
CA LEU A 438 21.07 -20.46 29.97
C LEU A 438 21.45 -19.39 31.01
N ARG A 439 20.81 -18.22 30.98
CA ARG A 439 21.00 -17.15 31.98
C ARG A 439 20.28 -17.41 33.31
N GLY A 440 19.49 -18.49 33.42
CA GLY A 440 18.72 -18.78 34.63
C GLY A 440 17.51 -17.87 34.86
N VAL A 441 17.07 -17.10 33.85
CA VAL A 441 15.92 -16.19 33.95
C VAL A 441 14.57 -16.94 33.90
N THR A 442 14.59 -18.17 33.37
CA THR A 442 13.40 -19.03 33.16
C THR A 442 13.68 -20.45 33.64
N HIS A 443 12.68 -21.15 34.15
CA HIS A 443 12.83 -22.50 34.71
C HIS A 443 12.94 -23.58 33.60
N ARG A 444 13.51 -24.75 33.94
CA ARG A 444 13.67 -25.87 32.98
C ARG A 444 12.34 -26.36 32.38
N GLY A 445 11.23 -26.20 33.10
CA GLY A 445 9.87 -26.57 32.64
C GLY A 445 9.21 -25.59 31.68
N ASP A 446 9.78 -24.41 31.45
CA ASP A 446 9.14 -23.38 30.62
C ASP A 446 9.10 -23.77 29.13
N PRO A 447 8.11 -23.29 28.36
CA PRO A 447 7.97 -23.60 26.94
C PRO A 447 9.22 -23.24 26.11
N MET A 448 9.35 -23.86 24.93
CA MET A 448 10.46 -23.63 24.00
C MET A 448 10.45 -22.23 23.37
N LEU A 449 9.29 -21.57 23.32
CA LEU A 449 9.11 -20.21 22.84
C LEU A 449 9.00 -19.25 24.03
N THR A 450 9.34 -17.98 23.82
CA THR A 450 9.15 -16.97 24.87
C THR A 450 7.67 -16.84 25.25
N PRO A 451 7.34 -16.40 26.48
CA PRO A 451 5.95 -16.25 26.92
C PRO A 451 5.10 -15.34 26.03
N TRP A 452 5.71 -14.37 25.35
CA TRP A 452 5.01 -13.48 24.41
C TRP A 452 4.62 -14.23 23.13
N VAL A 453 5.56 -14.89 22.47
CA VAL A 453 5.27 -15.69 21.27
C VAL A 453 4.37 -16.86 21.62
N HIS A 454 4.56 -17.51 22.76
CA HIS A 454 3.69 -18.58 23.21
C HIS A 454 2.24 -18.09 23.38
N ARG A 455 2.03 -16.87 23.90
CA ARG A 455 0.69 -16.24 23.95
C ARG A 455 0.12 -15.99 22.56
N ILE A 456 0.92 -15.54 21.61
CA ILE A 456 0.48 -15.38 20.20
C ILE A 456 0.11 -16.74 19.59
N PHE A 457 0.96 -17.75 19.76
CA PHE A 457 0.69 -19.09 19.28
C PHE A 457 -0.53 -19.70 19.95
N ALA A 458 -0.69 -19.55 21.25
CA ALA A 458 -1.89 -20.00 21.95
C ALA A 458 -3.13 -19.27 21.43
N ALA A 459 -3.04 -17.95 21.21
CA ALA A 459 -4.12 -17.17 20.61
C ALA A 459 -4.44 -17.59 19.17
N VAL A 460 -3.47 -18.04 18.38
CA VAL A 460 -3.66 -18.55 17.01
C VAL A 460 -4.11 -20.02 17.01
N GLN A 461 -3.60 -20.86 17.91
CA GLN A 461 -3.97 -22.27 18.06
C GLN A 461 -5.39 -22.44 18.59
N ASN A 462 -5.84 -21.50 19.44
CA ASN A 462 -7.23 -21.44 19.89
C ASN A 462 -8.19 -20.98 18.77
N ARG A 463 -7.66 -20.56 17.62
CA ARG A 463 -8.45 -20.19 16.45
C ARG A 463 -8.51 -21.31 15.43
N SER A 464 -9.46 -21.20 14.52
CA SER A 464 -9.58 -22.08 13.37
C SER A 464 -8.45 -21.80 12.37
N LEU A 465 -7.28 -22.43 12.58
CA LEU A 465 -6.15 -22.40 11.64
C LEU A 465 -6.58 -22.66 10.20
N VAL A 466 -7.59 -23.52 10.01
CA VAL A 466 -8.17 -23.82 8.70
C VAL A 466 -8.80 -22.59 8.04
N SER A 467 -9.52 -21.77 8.80
CA SER A 467 -10.12 -20.51 8.32
C SER A 467 -9.03 -19.55 7.88
N ILE A 468 -8.00 -19.35 8.71
CA ILE A 468 -6.87 -18.48 8.40
C ILE A 468 -6.14 -18.94 7.14
N LEU A 469 -5.73 -20.21 7.06
CA LEU A 469 -5.01 -20.77 5.90
C LEU A 469 -5.88 -20.76 4.64
N SER A 470 -7.19 -20.98 4.76
CA SER A 470 -8.11 -20.86 3.62
C SER A 470 -8.17 -19.43 3.11
N LYS A 471 -8.26 -18.44 4.01
CA LYS A 471 -8.22 -17.01 3.65
C LYS A 471 -6.88 -16.61 3.02
N VAL A 472 -5.76 -17.16 3.49
CA VAL A 472 -4.45 -16.98 2.84
C VAL A 472 -4.49 -17.45 1.39
N ASN A 473 -5.00 -18.66 1.13
CA ASN A 473 -5.12 -19.16 -0.24
C ASN A 473 -6.02 -18.25 -1.08
N ILE A 474 -7.20 -17.85 -0.58
CA ILE A 474 -8.10 -16.94 -1.31
C ILE A 474 -7.38 -15.63 -1.67
N LEU A 475 -6.66 -15.02 -0.73
CA LEU A 475 -5.93 -13.77 -0.98
C LEU A 475 -4.78 -13.97 -1.98
N CYS A 476 -4.03 -15.06 -1.89
CA CYS A 476 -2.98 -15.37 -2.86
C CYS A 476 -3.55 -15.57 -4.27
N GLN A 477 -4.66 -16.29 -4.39
CA GLN A 477 -5.34 -16.50 -5.67
C GLN A 477 -5.93 -15.20 -6.23
N ALA A 478 -6.55 -14.38 -5.37
CA ALA A 478 -7.06 -13.07 -5.76
C ALA A 478 -5.94 -12.16 -6.25
N PHE A 479 -4.83 -12.07 -5.51
CA PHE A 479 -3.66 -11.30 -5.94
C PHE A 479 -3.12 -11.81 -7.28
N PHE A 480 -2.97 -13.13 -7.43
CA PHE A 480 -2.48 -13.73 -8.68
C PHE A 480 -3.38 -13.34 -9.86
N VAL A 481 -4.69 -13.53 -9.73
CA VAL A 481 -5.66 -13.20 -10.79
C VAL A 481 -5.62 -11.71 -11.11
N LEU A 482 -5.63 -10.82 -10.11
CA LEU A 482 -5.68 -9.38 -10.31
C LEU A 482 -4.35 -8.82 -10.85
N SER A 483 -3.24 -9.12 -10.19
CA SER A 483 -1.93 -8.50 -10.48
C SER A 483 -1.22 -9.15 -11.67
N ILE A 484 -1.40 -10.45 -11.90
CA ILE A 484 -0.69 -11.19 -12.96
C ILE A 484 -1.63 -11.47 -14.12
N GLY A 485 -2.78 -12.09 -13.84
CA GLY A 485 -3.75 -12.44 -14.88
C GLY A 485 -4.30 -11.20 -15.60
N VAL A 486 -4.95 -10.32 -14.84
CA VAL A 486 -5.65 -9.16 -15.40
C VAL A 486 -4.68 -8.05 -15.73
N ALA A 487 -3.84 -7.59 -14.80
CA ALA A 487 -3.04 -6.38 -15.06
C ALA A 487 -2.08 -6.55 -16.24
N LYS A 488 -1.27 -7.62 -16.27
CA LYS A 488 -0.35 -7.89 -17.39
C LYS A 488 -1.12 -8.23 -18.68
N GLY A 489 -2.22 -8.99 -18.57
CA GLY A 489 -3.09 -9.30 -19.70
C GLY A 489 -3.73 -8.07 -20.34
N THR A 490 -4.13 -7.08 -19.53
CA THR A 490 -4.72 -5.81 -19.98
C THR A 490 -3.69 -5.01 -20.77
N PHE A 491 -2.42 -4.98 -20.36
CA PHE A 491 -1.37 -4.27 -21.12
C PHE A 491 -1.14 -4.90 -22.50
N VAL A 492 -1.10 -6.23 -22.59
CA VAL A 492 -1.00 -6.93 -23.88
C VAL A 492 -2.22 -6.64 -24.75
N PHE A 493 -3.44 -6.73 -24.18
CA PHE A 493 -4.67 -6.47 -24.91
C PHE A 493 -4.77 -5.02 -25.43
N LEU A 494 -4.43 -4.04 -24.60
CA LEU A 494 -4.45 -2.62 -24.99
C LEU A 494 -3.38 -2.30 -26.05
N SER A 495 -2.20 -2.92 -25.97
CA SER A 495 -1.16 -2.82 -26.99
C SER A 495 -1.63 -3.38 -28.34
N TRP A 496 -2.23 -4.58 -28.34
CA TRP A 496 -2.84 -5.19 -29.53
C TRP A 496 -3.94 -4.32 -30.13
N LEU A 497 -4.82 -3.78 -29.27
CA LEU A 497 -5.91 -2.91 -29.68
C LEU A 497 -5.36 -1.64 -30.35
N ASN A 498 -4.33 -1.03 -29.76
CA ASN A 498 -3.67 0.14 -30.32
C ASN A 498 -3.12 -0.12 -31.73
N GLU A 499 -2.42 -1.25 -31.94
CA GLU A 499 -1.91 -1.61 -33.28
C GLU A 499 -3.04 -1.77 -34.30
N THR A 500 -4.12 -2.45 -33.91
CA THR A 500 -5.26 -2.72 -34.80
C THR A 500 -6.03 -1.45 -35.16
N LEU A 501 -6.16 -0.50 -34.22
CA LEU A 501 -6.94 0.72 -34.42
C LEU A 501 -6.23 1.77 -35.29
N LEU A 502 -4.90 1.69 -35.46
CA LEU A 502 -4.16 2.65 -36.28
C LEU A 502 -4.54 2.61 -37.77
N GLU A 503 -5.11 1.50 -38.24
CA GLU A 503 -5.49 1.31 -39.65
C GLU A 503 -6.90 1.85 -39.98
N LEU A 504 -7.69 2.22 -38.96
CA LEU A 504 -9.11 2.59 -39.13
C LEU A 504 -9.33 4.10 -39.14
N GLU A 505 -10.45 4.56 -39.68
CA GLU A 505 -10.84 5.98 -39.62
C GLU A 505 -11.11 6.45 -38.19
N LEU A 506 -10.85 7.73 -37.89
CA LEU A 506 -10.95 8.29 -36.53
C LEU A 506 -12.33 8.04 -35.87
N GLY A 507 -13.42 8.17 -36.61
CA GLY A 507 -14.78 7.91 -36.08
C GLY A 507 -14.99 6.45 -35.66
N VAL A 508 -14.43 5.51 -36.43
CA VAL A 508 -14.44 4.08 -36.10
C VAL A 508 -13.56 3.81 -34.88
N VAL A 509 -12.38 4.43 -34.82
CA VAL A 509 -11.46 4.32 -33.66
C VAL A 509 -12.14 4.79 -32.37
N ILE A 510 -12.80 5.94 -32.39
CA ILE A 510 -13.53 6.47 -31.22
C ILE A 510 -14.64 5.50 -30.81
N SER A 511 -15.40 4.97 -31.77
CA SER A 511 -16.51 4.05 -31.50
C SER A 511 -16.03 2.72 -30.92
N VAL A 512 -15.00 2.10 -31.51
CA VAL A 512 -14.41 0.85 -31.02
C VAL A 512 -13.78 1.06 -29.64
N PHE A 513 -13.02 2.15 -29.48
CA PHE A 513 -12.41 2.49 -28.18
C PHE A 513 -13.47 2.68 -27.09
N PHE A 514 -14.58 3.35 -27.39
CA PHE A 514 -15.68 3.52 -26.45
C PHE A 514 -16.29 2.18 -26.02
N ILE A 515 -16.57 1.28 -26.97
CA ILE A 515 -17.13 -0.05 -26.67
C ILE A 515 -16.14 -0.87 -25.84
N VAL A 516 -14.88 -0.96 -26.26
CA VAL A 516 -13.87 -1.75 -25.55
C VAL A 516 -13.56 -1.15 -24.18
N GLY A 517 -13.41 0.16 -24.08
CA GLY A 517 -13.22 0.88 -22.82
C GLY A 517 -14.39 0.66 -21.87
N PHE A 518 -15.63 0.57 -22.38
CA PHE A 518 -16.81 0.32 -21.56
C PHE A 518 -16.74 -1.10 -21.00
N LEU A 519 -16.45 -2.10 -21.84
CA LEU A 519 -16.28 -3.49 -21.40
C LEU A 519 -15.15 -3.65 -20.37
N LEU A 520 -14.04 -2.94 -20.56
CA LEU A 520 -12.93 -2.93 -19.61
C LEU A 520 -13.34 -2.33 -18.27
N LEU A 521 -14.03 -1.18 -18.25
CA LEU A 521 -14.54 -0.59 -17.01
C LEU A 521 -15.66 -1.44 -16.37
N MET A 522 -16.38 -2.26 -17.15
CA MET A 522 -17.34 -3.24 -16.64
C MET A 522 -16.68 -4.47 -16.01
N ALA A 523 -15.37 -4.69 -16.24
CA ALA A 523 -14.63 -5.78 -15.63
C ALA A 523 -14.10 -5.36 -14.23
N PRO A 524 -14.52 -6.03 -13.14
CA PRO A 524 -14.15 -5.64 -11.78
C PRO A 524 -12.64 -5.48 -11.52
N PRO A 525 -11.77 -6.31 -12.10
CA PRO A 525 -10.32 -6.22 -11.90
C PRO A 525 -9.61 -5.05 -12.59
N VAL A 526 -10.21 -4.41 -13.59
CA VAL A 526 -9.51 -3.46 -14.46
C VAL A 526 -9.56 -2.06 -13.84
N PRO A 527 -8.41 -1.44 -13.52
CA PRO A 527 -8.38 -0.06 -13.04
C PRO A 527 -8.73 0.92 -14.17
N GLY A 528 -9.41 2.02 -13.84
CA GLY A 528 -9.80 3.02 -14.83
C GLY A 528 -8.63 3.83 -15.42
N ILE A 529 -7.57 4.06 -14.63
CA ILE A 529 -6.42 4.89 -15.03
C ILE A 529 -5.77 4.41 -16.35
N PRO A 530 -5.41 3.12 -16.53
CA PRO A 530 -4.89 2.64 -17.82
C PRO A 530 -5.83 2.86 -19.00
N VAL A 531 -7.15 2.77 -18.80
CA VAL A 531 -8.14 3.03 -19.86
C VAL A 531 -8.09 4.50 -20.27
N TYR A 532 -8.05 5.43 -19.31
CA TYR A 532 -7.95 6.87 -19.61
C TYR A 532 -6.63 7.25 -20.28
N VAL A 533 -5.51 6.69 -19.83
CA VAL A 533 -4.20 6.89 -20.48
C VAL A 533 -4.21 6.34 -21.91
N CYS A 534 -4.76 5.14 -22.12
CA CYS A 534 -4.87 4.54 -23.45
C CYS A 534 -5.78 5.37 -24.39
N SER A 535 -6.85 5.97 -23.86
CA SER A 535 -7.72 6.89 -24.62
C SER A 535 -6.93 8.07 -25.18
N GLY A 536 -6.10 8.69 -24.32
CA GLY A 536 -5.17 9.74 -24.71
C GLY A 536 -4.24 9.27 -25.82
N ILE A 537 -3.56 8.15 -25.63
CA ILE A 537 -2.64 7.56 -26.60
C ILE A 537 -3.32 7.34 -27.96
N VAL A 538 -4.40 6.56 -28.00
CA VAL A 538 -5.01 6.07 -29.24
C VAL A 538 -5.71 7.19 -30.02
N ILE A 539 -6.56 7.97 -29.35
CA ILE A 539 -7.39 8.97 -30.02
C ILE A 539 -6.56 10.16 -30.48
N SER A 540 -5.63 10.66 -29.65
CA SER A 540 -4.79 11.79 -30.07
C SER A 540 -3.80 11.40 -31.17
N ALA A 541 -3.26 10.17 -31.13
CA ALA A 541 -2.40 9.65 -32.20
C ALA A 541 -3.13 9.64 -33.53
N ARG A 542 -4.38 9.16 -33.55
CA ARG A 542 -5.12 9.06 -34.80
C ARG A 542 -5.58 10.41 -35.31
N ALA A 543 -6.08 11.28 -34.44
CA ALA A 543 -6.53 12.62 -34.79
C ALA A 543 -5.42 13.48 -35.42
N LYS A 544 -4.16 13.25 -35.03
CA LYS A 544 -2.99 13.90 -35.63
C LYS A 544 -2.86 13.66 -37.15
N HIS A 545 -3.38 12.55 -37.66
CA HIS A 545 -3.36 12.19 -39.08
C HIS A 545 -4.63 12.61 -39.84
N THR A 546 -5.44 13.49 -39.25
CA THR A 546 -6.69 14.00 -39.82
C THR A 546 -6.71 15.53 -39.74
N ASP A 547 -7.64 16.18 -40.46
CA ASP A 547 -7.79 17.65 -40.47
C ASP A 547 -8.15 18.25 -39.09
N TRP A 548 -8.54 17.40 -38.14
CA TRP A 548 -8.92 17.79 -36.79
C TRP A 548 -7.70 18.22 -35.96
N GLY A 549 -6.52 17.68 -36.28
CA GLY A 549 -5.28 17.99 -35.58
C GLY A 549 -5.17 17.38 -34.18
N TYR A 550 -3.96 17.44 -33.63
CA TYR A 550 -3.62 16.79 -32.36
C TYR A 550 -4.39 17.39 -31.16
N GLY A 551 -4.45 18.72 -31.05
CA GLY A 551 -5.09 19.39 -29.91
C GLY A 551 -6.58 19.10 -29.78
N LEU A 552 -7.32 19.13 -30.90
CA LEU A 552 -8.74 18.74 -30.92
C LEU A 552 -8.89 17.25 -30.60
N GLY A 553 -7.97 16.41 -31.08
CA GLY A 553 -7.88 15.00 -30.71
C GLY A 553 -7.78 14.77 -29.21
N VAL A 554 -6.95 15.55 -28.49
CA VAL A 554 -6.87 15.49 -27.02
C VAL A 554 -8.20 15.89 -26.37
N GLY A 555 -8.83 16.98 -26.85
CA GLY A 555 -10.15 17.41 -26.37
C GLY A 555 -11.23 16.33 -26.54
N ILE A 556 -11.24 15.67 -27.70
CA ILE A 556 -12.14 14.53 -27.98
C ILE A 556 -11.83 13.37 -27.05
N ALA A 557 -10.56 13.02 -26.86
CA ALA A 557 -10.17 11.93 -25.96
C ALA A 557 -10.63 12.18 -24.52
N VAL A 558 -10.56 13.43 -24.04
CA VAL A 558 -11.06 13.82 -22.71
C VAL A 558 -12.58 13.67 -22.65
N ALA A 559 -13.31 14.21 -23.65
CA ALA A 559 -14.76 14.12 -23.70
C ALA A 559 -15.25 12.67 -23.79
N VAL A 560 -14.63 11.84 -24.64
CA VAL A 560 -14.92 10.41 -24.79
C VAL A 560 -14.68 9.69 -23.48
N SER A 561 -13.54 9.93 -22.81
CA SER A 561 -13.23 9.28 -21.53
C SER A 561 -14.20 9.65 -20.42
N PHE A 562 -14.63 10.91 -20.39
CA PHE A 562 -15.62 11.40 -19.43
C PHE A 562 -17.00 10.74 -19.66
N VAL A 563 -17.50 10.74 -20.90
CA VAL A 563 -18.78 10.08 -21.24
C VAL A 563 -18.69 8.57 -21.02
N LEU A 564 -17.56 7.96 -21.38
CA LEU A 564 -17.28 6.55 -21.15
C LEU A 564 -17.41 6.19 -19.68
N LYS A 565 -16.82 7.01 -18.80
CA LYS A 565 -16.91 6.82 -17.35
C LYS A 565 -18.34 6.94 -16.84
N LEU A 566 -19.09 7.98 -17.23
CA LEU A 566 -20.49 8.12 -16.80
C LEU A 566 -21.37 6.96 -17.30
N THR A 567 -21.12 6.49 -18.53
CA THR A 567 -21.81 5.33 -19.11
C THR A 567 -21.46 4.05 -18.35
N ALA A 568 -20.19 3.86 -17.99
CA ALA A 568 -19.75 2.74 -17.17
C ALA A 568 -20.43 2.75 -15.79
N VAL A 569 -20.63 3.91 -15.16
CA VAL A 569 -21.40 4.02 -13.90
C VAL A 569 -22.82 3.51 -14.09
N VAL A 570 -23.50 3.87 -15.18
CA VAL A 570 -24.85 3.37 -15.50
C VAL A 570 -24.82 1.84 -15.66
N GLY A 571 -23.89 1.31 -16.46
CA GLY A 571 -23.75 -0.13 -16.67
C GLY A 571 -23.49 -0.90 -15.36
N GLN A 572 -22.53 -0.43 -14.56
CA GLN A 572 -22.17 -1.00 -13.27
C GLN A 572 -23.33 -0.92 -12.28
N TYR A 573 -24.05 0.21 -12.23
CA TYR A 573 -25.26 0.37 -11.44
C TYR A 573 -26.34 -0.64 -11.85
N LEU A 574 -26.60 -0.82 -13.15
CA LEU A 574 -27.60 -1.78 -13.63
C LEU A 574 -27.23 -3.22 -13.24
N VAL A 575 -25.96 -3.59 -13.35
CA VAL A 575 -25.46 -4.88 -12.85
C VAL A 575 -25.72 -5.00 -11.35
N GLY A 576 -25.37 -3.96 -10.58
CA GLY A 576 -25.67 -3.90 -9.15
C GLY A 576 -27.14 -4.04 -8.82
N TYR A 577 -28.02 -3.39 -9.59
CA TYR A 577 -29.47 -3.44 -9.39
C TYR A 577 -30.04 -4.83 -9.63
N VAL A 578 -29.57 -5.53 -10.67
CA VAL A 578 -29.95 -6.92 -10.96
C VAL A 578 -29.41 -7.86 -9.87
N LEU A 579 -28.13 -7.72 -9.49
CA LEU A 579 -27.51 -8.51 -8.45
C LEU A 579 -28.14 -8.28 -7.07
N GLY A 580 -28.56 -7.04 -6.80
CA GLY A 580 -29.26 -6.62 -5.60
C GLY A 580 -30.63 -7.27 -5.42
N LYS A 581 -31.20 -7.93 -6.43
CA LYS A 581 -32.40 -8.76 -6.26
C LYS A 581 -32.11 -10.08 -5.54
N SER A 582 -30.86 -10.54 -5.55
CA SER A 582 -30.44 -11.76 -4.87
C SER A 582 -30.15 -11.49 -3.41
N VAL A 583 -30.94 -12.08 -2.51
CA VAL A 583 -30.72 -12.05 -1.05
C VAL A 583 -29.33 -12.56 -0.69
N LYS A 584 -28.79 -13.51 -1.47
CA LYS A 584 -27.45 -14.05 -1.27
C LYS A 584 -26.35 -13.03 -1.55
N ILE A 585 -26.53 -12.20 -2.58
CA ILE A 585 -25.59 -11.11 -2.90
C ILE A 585 -25.72 -9.99 -1.88
N GLN A 586 -26.94 -9.62 -1.48
CA GLN A 586 -27.16 -8.65 -0.40
C GLN A 586 -26.46 -9.08 0.90
N GLN A 587 -26.56 -10.37 1.27
CA GLN A 587 -25.86 -10.95 2.41
C GLN A 587 -24.34 -10.89 2.25
N LEU A 588 -23.82 -11.16 1.04
CA LEU A 588 -22.38 -11.11 0.74
C LEU A 588 -21.81 -9.69 0.88
N VAL A 589 -22.54 -8.70 0.38
CA VAL A 589 -22.21 -7.26 0.44
C VAL A 589 -22.52 -6.66 1.82
N ARG A 590 -23.24 -7.41 2.67
CA ARG A 590 -23.55 -7.04 4.05
C ARG A 590 -24.33 -5.72 4.12
N VAL A 591 -25.38 -5.62 3.31
CA VAL A 591 -26.28 -4.44 3.28
C VAL A 591 -26.90 -4.14 4.65
N ASP A 592 -27.01 -5.16 5.52
CA ASP A 592 -27.50 -5.05 6.89
C ASP A 592 -26.47 -4.47 7.88
N LYS A 593 -25.21 -4.27 7.48
CA LYS A 593 -24.14 -3.83 8.40
C LYS A 593 -23.91 -2.32 8.37
N VAL A 594 -23.50 -1.80 9.52
CA VAL A 594 -23.28 -0.37 9.79
C VAL A 594 -22.40 0.32 8.74
N ALA A 595 -21.31 -0.31 8.30
CA ALA A 595 -20.41 0.29 7.32
C ALA A 595 -21.08 0.53 5.95
N THR A 596 -21.80 -0.48 5.44
CA THR A 596 -22.54 -0.36 4.17
C THR A 596 -23.68 0.64 4.28
N ARG A 597 -24.37 0.67 5.43
CA ARG A 597 -25.44 1.65 5.69
C ARG A 597 -24.93 3.08 5.86
N ALA A 598 -23.72 3.27 6.38
CA ALA A 598 -23.09 4.59 6.41
C ALA A 598 -22.81 5.10 5.00
N VAL A 599 -22.34 4.21 4.10
CA VAL A 599 -22.16 4.53 2.68
C VAL A 599 -23.51 4.85 2.01
N GLU A 600 -24.53 4.03 2.24
CA GLU A 600 -25.92 4.29 1.79
C GLU A 600 -26.37 5.69 2.21
N ARG A 601 -26.27 6.02 3.50
CA ARG A 601 -26.68 7.30 4.07
C ARG A 601 -25.98 8.50 3.42
N ILE A 602 -24.68 8.38 3.11
CA ILE A 602 -23.91 9.42 2.42
C ILE A 602 -24.43 9.61 0.99
N LEU A 603 -24.69 8.51 0.30
CA LEU A 603 -25.05 8.51 -1.12
C LEU A 603 -26.53 8.82 -1.37
N GLU A 604 -27.41 8.66 -0.38
CA GLU A 604 -28.81 9.10 -0.43
C GLU A 604 -28.98 10.63 -0.46
N GLY A 605 -28.05 11.39 0.12
CA GLY A 605 -28.19 12.84 0.26
C GLY A 605 -28.31 13.57 -1.08
N ASN A 606 -29.32 14.41 -1.29
CA ASN A 606 -29.55 15.07 -2.58
C ASN A 606 -28.44 16.07 -2.96
N GLY A 607 -28.15 16.15 -4.26
CA GLY A 607 -27.27 17.17 -4.85
C GLY A 607 -25.78 16.80 -4.78
N PHE A 608 -24.95 17.84 -4.79
CA PHE A 608 -23.49 17.72 -4.95
C PHE A 608 -22.77 17.93 -3.62
N THR A 609 -22.98 17.01 -2.68
CA THR A 609 -22.30 17.09 -1.38
C THR A 609 -20.88 16.54 -1.47
N LEU A 610 -19.93 17.17 -0.78
CA LEU A 610 -18.54 16.73 -0.74
C LEU A 610 -18.39 15.26 -0.29
N PRO A 611 -19.12 14.76 0.73
CA PRO A 611 -19.07 13.34 1.11
C PRO A 611 -19.50 12.40 -0.02
N LYS A 612 -20.58 12.73 -0.74
CA LYS A 612 -21.07 11.93 -1.86
C LYS A 612 -20.05 11.86 -2.99
N VAL A 613 -19.52 13.01 -3.40
CA VAL A 613 -18.49 13.11 -4.45
C VAL A 613 -17.25 12.32 -4.04
N ALA A 614 -16.80 12.46 -2.78
CA ALA A 614 -15.64 11.75 -2.28
C ALA A 614 -15.82 10.24 -2.41
N VAL A 615 -16.97 9.69 -1.99
CA VAL A 615 -17.25 8.24 -2.11
C VAL A 615 -17.31 7.80 -3.57
N LEU A 616 -18.02 8.52 -4.44
CA LEU A 616 -18.23 8.12 -5.84
C LEU A 616 -16.99 8.26 -6.73
N VAL A 617 -16.09 9.18 -6.41
CA VAL A 617 -14.86 9.43 -7.18
C VAL A 617 -13.64 8.76 -6.54
N GLY A 618 -13.58 8.74 -5.21
CA GLY A 618 -12.45 8.19 -4.45
C GLY A 618 -12.51 6.67 -4.25
N GLY A 619 -13.72 6.09 -4.24
CA GLY A 619 -13.91 4.64 -4.17
C GLY A 619 -13.46 3.94 -5.45
N PRO A 620 -13.09 2.64 -5.41
CA PRO A 620 -12.79 1.92 -6.64
C PRO A 620 -14.04 1.86 -7.52
N ASP A 621 -13.87 2.21 -8.78
CA ASP A 621 -14.94 2.46 -9.76
C ASP A 621 -16.04 1.41 -9.77
N TRP A 622 -15.67 0.16 -10.07
CA TRP A 622 -16.61 -0.94 -10.22
C TRP A 622 -17.39 -1.26 -8.93
N PRO A 623 -16.74 -1.57 -7.79
CA PRO A 623 -17.49 -1.95 -6.58
C PRO A 623 -18.34 -0.80 -6.04
N THR A 624 -17.94 0.46 -6.23
CA THR A 624 -18.71 1.62 -5.75
C THR A 624 -20.01 1.77 -6.54
N SER A 625 -19.97 1.77 -7.88
CA SER A 625 -21.16 1.90 -8.71
C SER A 625 -22.09 0.68 -8.62
N VAL A 626 -21.52 -0.54 -8.55
CA VAL A 626 -22.29 -1.77 -8.34
C VAL A 626 -22.98 -1.73 -6.98
N LEU A 627 -22.30 -1.27 -5.93
CA LEU A 627 -22.91 -1.11 -4.61
C LEU A 627 -24.09 -0.12 -4.65
N CYS A 628 -23.97 0.99 -5.38
CA CYS A 628 -25.08 1.93 -5.57
C CYS A 628 -26.32 1.24 -6.18
N GLY A 629 -26.10 0.35 -7.15
CA GLY A 629 -27.16 -0.46 -7.74
C GLY A 629 -27.78 -1.47 -6.75
N ILE A 630 -26.94 -2.16 -5.97
CA ILE A 630 -27.40 -3.12 -4.96
C ILE A 630 -28.28 -2.44 -3.90
N LEU A 631 -27.90 -1.24 -3.49
CA LEU A 631 -28.63 -0.38 -2.56
C LEU A 631 -29.80 0.36 -3.22
N LYS A 632 -29.98 0.23 -4.54
CA LYS A 632 -31.08 0.86 -5.32
C LYS A 632 -31.13 2.39 -5.17
N LEU A 633 -29.97 3.01 -5.10
CA LEU A 633 -29.85 4.47 -4.98
C LEU A 633 -30.32 5.19 -6.23
N ASN A 634 -30.65 6.47 -6.13
CA ASN A 634 -31.07 7.24 -7.30
C ASN A 634 -29.92 7.35 -8.32
N LEU A 635 -30.06 6.71 -9.48
CA LEU A 635 -29.04 6.65 -10.53
C LEU A 635 -28.61 8.05 -11.01
N VAL A 636 -29.55 8.99 -11.16
CA VAL A 636 -29.22 10.37 -11.59
C VAL A 636 -28.32 11.04 -10.57
N GLN A 637 -28.61 10.87 -9.27
CA GLN A 637 -27.77 11.39 -8.19
C GLN A 637 -26.38 10.72 -8.16
N CYS A 638 -26.29 9.44 -8.50
CA CYS A 638 -25.00 8.76 -8.64
C CYS A 638 -24.19 9.35 -9.81
N ILE A 639 -24.80 9.52 -10.99
CA ILE A 639 -24.14 10.12 -12.17
C ILE A 639 -23.66 11.53 -11.85
N VAL A 640 -24.54 12.38 -11.28
CA VAL A 640 -24.22 13.76 -10.91
C VAL A 640 -23.09 13.80 -9.89
N GLY A 641 -23.11 12.93 -8.88
CA GLY A 641 -22.03 12.83 -7.89
C GLY A 641 -20.70 12.32 -8.47
N THR A 642 -20.71 11.62 -9.61
CA THR A 642 -19.50 11.16 -10.31
C THR A 642 -18.94 12.20 -11.30
N VAL A 643 -19.68 13.25 -11.68
CA VAL A 643 -19.19 14.29 -12.62
C VAL A 643 -17.79 14.85 -12.28
N PRO A 644 -17.40 15.07 -11.01
CA PRO A 644 -16.03 15.49 -10.65
C PRO A 644 -14.91 14.54 -11.06
N VAL A 645 -15.21 13.32 -11.50
CA VAL A 645 -14.20 12.40 -12.06
C VAL A 645 -13.45 12.99 -13.25
N ILE A 646 -13.98 14.04 -13.89
CA ILE A 646 -13.26 14.79 -14.93
C ILE A 646 -11.92 15.34 -14.42
N PHE A 647 -11.80 15.69 -13.14
CA PHE A 647 -10.55 16.16 -12.52
C PHE A 647 -9.52 15.04 -12.32
N VAL A 648 -9.94 13.78 -12.36
CA VAL A 648 -9.05 12.60 -12.29
C VAL A 648 -8.74 12.09 -13.71
N SER A 649 -9.78 11.89 -14.52
CA SER A 649 -9.66 11.32 -15.86
C SER A 649 -8.95 12.24 -16.86
N SER A 650 -9.22 13.56 -16.85
CA SER A 650 -8.60 14.47 -17.84
C SER A 650 -7.08 14.52 -17.74
N PRO A 651 -6.47 14.64 -16.54
CA PRO A 651 -5.01 14.55 -16.43
C PRO A 651 -4.45 13.20 -16.91
N CYS A 652 -5.15 12.07 -16.70
CA CYS A 652 -4.71 10.79 -17.26
C CYS A 652 -4.72 10.77 -18.80
N VAL A 653 -5.78 11.28 -19.41
CA VAL A 653 -5.92 11.37 -20.87
C VAL A 653 -4.84 12.29 -21.45
N ILE A 654 -4.66 13.47 -20.85
CA ILE A 654 -3.63 14.42 -21.27
C ILE A 654 -2.25 13.76 -21.16
N ALA A 655 -1.95 13.08 -20.07
CA ALA A 655 -0.69 12.37 -19.94
C ALA A 655 -0.48 11.32 -21.04
N GLY A 656 -1.49 10.52 -21.34
CA GLY A 656 -1.43 9.54 -22.45
C GLY A 656 -1.21 10.19 -23.81
N ALA A 657 -1.88 11.31 -24.07
CA ALA A 657 -1.69 12.06 -25.31
C ALA A 657 -0.25 12.60 -25.42
N LEU A 658 0.27 13.19 -24.33
CA LEU A 658 1.64 13.71 -24.26
C LEU A 658 2.70 12.61 -24.49
N MET A 659 2.44 11.37 -24.08
CA MET A 659 3.31 10.23 -24.39
C MET A 659 3.43 9.94 -25.90
N VAL A 660 2.41 10.30 -26.69
CA VAL A 660 2.40 10.13 -28.15
C VAL A 660 2.82 11.40 -28.89
N ALA A 661 2.70 12.58 -28.28
CA ALA A 661 3.24 13.82 -28.82
C ALA A 661 4.73 13.68 -29.21
N LYS A 662 5.44 12.80 -28.50
CA LYS A 662 6.81 12.32 -28.71
C LYS A 662 7.12 11.79 -30.13
N SER A 663 6.12 11.53 -30.98
CA SER A 663 6.35 10.94 -32.30
C SER A 663 5.83 11.81 -33.45
N ARG A 664 6.77 12.30 -34.28
CA ARG A 664 6.62 12.78 -35.67
C ARG A 664 6.00 14.16 -35.87
N TYR A 665 6.71 15.26 -35.56
CA TYR A 665 6.50 16.51 -36.31
C TYR A 665 7.27 16.53 -37.64
N ILE A 666 8.04 15.48 -37.93
CA ILE A 666 8.87 15.36 -39.14
C ILE A 666 8.32 14.20 -39.96
N VAL A 667 7.55 14.53 -40.99
CA VAL A 667 7.65 13.98 -42.36
C VAL A 667 6.62 14.78 -43.15
N ALA A 668 7.00 15.96 -43.64
CA ALA A 668 6.35 16.59 -44.80
C ALA A 668 7.11 17.79 -45.37
N THR A 669 8.44 17.93 -45.25
CA THR A 669 9.22 18.84 -46.12
C THR A 669 10.71 18.68 -45.89
N SER A 670 11.33 17.78 -46.65
CA SER A 670 12.66 17.92 -47.28
C SER A 670 13.27 16.53 -47.49
N LYS A 671 13.22 16.07 -48.75
CA LYS A 671 14.27 15.19 -49.23
C LYS A 671 15.49 16.07 -49.39
N GLU A 672 16.60 15.65 -48.79
CA GLU A 672 17.95 16.18 -48.89
C GLU A 672 18.32 17.30 -47.88
N LEU A 673 19.44 17.05 -47.18
CA LEU A 673 20.28 17.93 -46.32
C LEU A 673 20.02 18.01 -44.79
N PRO A 674 21.04 18.40 -43.97
CA PRO A 674 22.00 17.52 -43.31
C PRO A 674 21.82 17.44 -41.77
N VAL A 675 22.70 16.68 -41.12
CA VAL A 675 22.80 16.22 -39.71
C VAL A 675 22.72 17.33 -38.62
N THR A 676 22.46 18.59 -38.94
CA THR A 676 22.48 19.72 -38.01
C THR A 676 21.11 20.17 -37.48
N ALA A 677 20.00 19.55 -37.91
CA ALA A 677 18.65 19.89 -37.42
C ALA A 677 18.20 19.08 -36.18
N ALA A 678 19.02 18.11 -35.71
CA ALA A 678 18.67 17.21 -34.62
C ALA A 678 18.59 17.89 -33.23
N GLU A 679 19.27 19.04 -33.03
CA GLU A 679 19.36 19.71 -31.73
C GLU A 679 18.05 20.39 -31.28
N GLY A 680 17.14 20.71 -32.21
CA GLY A 680 15.85 21.36 -31.91
C GLY A 680 14.70 20.40 -31.61
N GLU A 681 14.77 19.16 -32.11
CA GLU A 681 13.68 18.18 -32.09
C GLU A 681 13.56 17.44 -30.74
N GLU A 682 14.63 17.45 -29.95
CA GLU A 682 14.76 16.58 -28.79
C GLU A 682 14.53 17.25 -27.44
N HIS A 683 14.77 18.56 -27.38
CA HIS A 683 14.33 19.40 -26.26
C HIS A 683 12.82 19.26 -26.03
N GLN A 684 12.07 18.98 -27.10
CA GLN A 684 10.62 18.77 -27.10
C GLN A 684 10.22 17.44 -26.46
N ASP A 685 10.92 16.33 -26.77
CA ASP A 685 10.56 14.98 -26.28
C ASP A 685 10.73 14.82 -24.76
N ALA A 686 11.84 15.32 -24.20
CA ALA A 686 12.06 15.29 -22.77
C ALA A 686 11.10 16.21 -21.99
N PHE A 687 10.60 17.27 -22.63
CA PHE A 687 9.57 18.14 -22.08
C PHE A 687 8.22 17.43 -22.04
N TRP A 688 7.82 16.75 -23.12
CA TRP A 688 6.57 15.98 -23.18
C TRP A 688 6.52 14.85 -22.15
N ASP A 689 7.61 14.10 -21.97
CA ASP A 689 7.70 13.03 -20.96
C ASP A 689 7.56 13.57 -19.52
N ALA A 690 8.13 14.75 -19.25
CA ALA A 690 8.01 15.41 -17.95
C ALA A 690 6.56 15.85 -17.70
N LEU A 691 5.93 16.53 -18.68
CA LEU A 691 4.53 16.92 -18.57
C LEU A 691 3.61 15.69 -18.39
N ALA A 692 3.81 14.62 -19.16
CA ALA A 692 3.03 13.40 -19.03
C ALA A 692 3.10 12.84 -17.60
N SER A 693 4.31 12.78 -17.04
CA SER A 693 4.54 12.35 -15.66
C SER A 693 3.88 13.29 -14.63
N THR A 694 3.92 14.60 -14.86
CA THR A 694 3.26 15.60 -14.01
C THR A 694 1.74 15.42 -14.01
N PHE A 695 1.11 15.29 -15.18
CA PHE A 695 -0.34 15.10 -15.28
C PHE A 695 -0.81 13.77 -14.67
N LEU A 696 -0.03 12.68 -14.82
CA LEU A 696 -0.27 11.44 -14.06
C LEU A 696 -0.17 11.66 -12.56
N GLY A 697 0.84 12.40 -12.10
CA GLY A 697 1.01 12.77 -10.70
C GLY A 697 -0.18 13.55 -10.14
N ILE A 698 -0.70 14.53 -10.90
CA ILE A 698 -1.89 15.30 -10.54
C ILE A 698 -3.11 14.38 -10.40
N SER A 699 -3.37 13.51 -11.39
CA SER A 699 -4.46 12.53 -11.29
C SER A 699 -4.32 11.65 -10.05
N ALA A 700 -3.09 11.22 -9.75
CA ALA A 700 -2.77 10.40 -8.60
C ALA A 700 -3.17 11.12 -7.29
N ILE A 701 -2.76 12.37 -7.14
CA ILE A 701 -3.07 13.18 -5.96
C ILE A 701 -4.59 13.38 -5.83
N CYS A 702 -5.30 13.68 -6.92
CA CYS A 702 -6.75 13.84 -6.91
C CYS A 702 -7.48 12.54 -6.51
N GLN A 703 -7.06 11.39 -7.04
CA GLN A 703 -7.63 10.09 -6.69
C GLN A 703 -7.36 9.73 -5.21
N LEU A 704 -6.14 9.99 -4.73
CA LEU A 704 -5.78 9.74 -3.34
C LEU A 704 -6.57 10.64 -2.39
N ALA A 705 -6.64 11.95 -2.68
CA ALA A 705 -7.35 12.91 -1.85
C ALA A 705 -8.84 12.56 -1.74
N SER A 706 -9.49 12.24 -2.87
CA SER A 706 -10.89 11.80 -2.87
C SER A 706 -11.10 10.49 -2.11
N GLY A 707 -10.21 9.50 -2.26
CA GLY A 707 -10.31 8.23 -1.53
C GLY A 707 -10.13 8.38 -0.01
N VAL A 708 -9.21 9.25 0.43
CA VAL A 708 -9.03 9.56 1.86
C VAL A 708 -10.23 10.31 2.43
N LEU A 709 -10.76 11.29 1.69
CA LEU A 709 -11.98 11.99 2.08
C LEU A 709 -13.18 11.05 2.17
N ALA A 710 -13.32 10.12 1.22
CA ALA A 710 -14.38 9.11 1.22
C ALA A 710 -14.36 8.30 2.52
N LEU A 711 -13.19 7.75 2.86
CA LEU A 711 -13.04 6.97 4.08
C LEU A 711 -13.26 7.82 5.32
N TYR A 712 -12.75 9.05 5.35
CA TYR A 712 -12.96 9.96 6.47
C TYR A 712 -14.46 10.18 6.73
N PHE A 713 -15.24 10.47 5.69
CA PHE A 713 -16.68 10.70 5.82
C PHE A 713 -17.46 9.42 6.15
N ILE A 714 -17.10 8.28 5.56
CA ILE A 714 -17.69 6.98 5.93
C ILE A 714 -17.44 6.70 7.41
N LEU A 715 -16.20 6.84 7.87
CA LEU A 715 -15.88 6.67 9.28
C LEU A 715 -16.64 7.68 10.14
N ASP A 716 -16.74 8.94 9.72
CA ASP A 716 -17.48 9.95 10.48
C ASP A 716 -18.95 9.55 10.68
N VAL A 717 -19.63 9.13 9.62
CA VAL A 717 -21.04 8.68 9.68
C VAL A 717 -21.19 7.39 10.48
N VAL A 718 -20.30 6.41 10.31
CA VAL A 718 -20.27 5.19 11.13
C VAL A 718 -20.16 5.54 12.62
N LEU A 719 -19.36 6.54 12.97
CA LEU A 719 -19.07 6.92 14.34
C LEU A 719 -20.13 7.85 14.95
N ALA A 720 -20.79 8.68 14.15
CA ALA A 720 -21.84 9.60 14.57
C ALA A 720 -23.21 8.91 14.69
N ASN A 721 -23.54 8.01 13.75
CA ASN A 721 -24.85 7.38 13.64
C ASN A 721 -24.81 5.88 13.94
N ARG A 722 -23.80 5.37 14.66
CA ARG A 722 -23.62 3.92 14.87
C ARG A 722 -24.88 3.22 15.38
N GLU A 723 -25.49 3.78 16.42
CA GLU A 723 -26.63 3.18 17.10
C GLU A 723 -27.82 3.09 16.16
N GLU A 724 -28.15 4.21 15.48
CA GLU A 724 -29.18 4.30 14.45
C GLU A 724 -28.92 3.32 13.29
N LEU A 725 -27.71 3.30 12.75
CA LEU A 725 -27.31 2.43 11.64
C LEU A 725 -27.28 0.95 12.04
N ALA A 726 -27.15 0.63 13.33
CA ALA A 726 -27.19 -0.74 13.84
C ALA A 726 -28.62 -1.25 14.07
N VAL A 727 -29.63 -0.37 14.13
CA VAL A 727 -31.03 -0.76 14.31
C VAL A 727 -31.48 -1.67 13.17
N HIS A 728 -32.08 -2.80 13.50
CA HIS A 728 -32.60 -3.74 12.50
C HIS A 728 -33.67 -3.08 11.61
N ARG A 729 -33.65 -3.36 10.30
CA ARG A 729 -34.66 -2.84 9.35
C ARG A 729 -35.42 -4.01 8.71
N PRO A 730 -36.75 -3.90 8.53
CA PRO A 730 -37.57 -4.98 7.99
C PRO A 730 -37.17 -5.39 6.56
N GLU A 731 -36.67 -4.46 5.74
CA GLU A 731 -36.15 -4.77 4.39
C GLU A 731 -35.01 -5.81 4.39
N HIS A 732 -34.30 -5.97 5.50
CA HIS A 732 -33.19 -6.90 5.66
C HIS A 732 -33.61 -8.24 6.30
N ASP A 733 -34.91 -8.46 6.55
CA ASP A 733 -35.41 -9.70 7.14
C ASP A 733 -35.04 -10.93 6.30
N ALA A 734 -35.10 -10.83 4.98
CA ALA A 734 -34.70 -11.91 4.09
C ALA A 734 -33.21 -12.28 4.24
N VAL A 735 -32.34 -11.27 4.39
CA VAL A 735 -30.90 -11.47 4.62
C VAL A 735 -30.66 -12.09 5.99
N LEU A 736 -31.40 -11.66 7.01
CA LEU A 736 -31.33 -12.23 8.34
C LEU A 736 -31.81 -13.68 8.37
N GLN A 737 -32.93 -13.99 7.72
CA GLN A 737 -33.46 -15.35 7.59
C GLN A 737 -32.49 -16.26 6.83
N LEU A 738 -31.91 -15.79 5.73
CA LEU A 738 -30.90 -16.55 4.99
C LEU A 738 -29.68 -16.81 5.88
N THR A 739 -29.23 -15.80 6.62
CA THR A 739 -28.12 -15.95 7.57
C THR A 739 -28.48 -16.98 8.64
N LYS A 740 -29.69 -16.95 9.21
CA LYS A 740 -30.17 -17.94 10.17
C LYS A 740 -30.17 -19.36 9.57
N ARG A 741 -30.68 -19.54 8.35
CA ARG A 741 -30.69 -20.84 7.65
C ARG A 741 -29.29 -21.38 7.39
N GLU A 742 -28.34 -20.49 7.10
CA GLU A 742 -26.95 -20.87 6.85
C GLU A 742 -26.14 -21.08 8.12
N ARG A 743 -26.63 -20.68 9.29
CA ARG A 743 -25.94 -20.94 10.57
C ARG A 743 -25.72 -22.42 10.79
N ALA A 744 -26.71 -23.27 10.53
CA ALA A 744 -26.56 -24.72 10.68
C ALA A 744 -25.44 -25.27 9.78
N TYR A 745 -25.38 -24.82 8.52
CA TYR A 745 -24.30 -25.18 7.60
C TYR A 745 -22.95 -24.61 8.05
N ALA A 746 -22.89 -23.36 8.51
CA ALA A 746 -21.67 -22.73 9.00
C ALA A 746 -21.14 -23.45 10.24
N MET A 747 -22.00 -23.83 11.17
CA MET A 747 -21.67 -24.61 12.36
C MET A 747 -21.17 -26.02 11.97
N ALA A 748 -21.84 -26.68 11.02
CA ALA A 748 -21.37 -27.96 10.48
C ALA A 748 -20.00 -27.81 9.80
N TYR A 749 -19.80 -26.75 9.02
CA TYR A 749 -18.54 -26.41 8.37
C TYR A 749 -17.43 -26.16 9.40
N LEU A 750 -17.67 -25.35 10.43
CA LEU A 750 -16.74 -25.09 11.53
C LEU A 750 -16.37 -26.37 12.26
N LYS A 751 -17.34 -27.25 12.52
CA LYS A 751 -17.11 -28.54 13.18
C LYS A 751 -16.24 -29.47 12.34
N VAL A 752 -16.46 -29.57 11.02
CA VAL A 752 -15.62 -30.42 10.16
C VAL A 752 -14.26 -29.77 9.82
N THR A 753 -14.15 -28.46 9.95
CA THR A 753 -12.89 -27.70 9.79
C THR A 753 -12.15 -27.47 11.10
N GLU A 754 -12.59 -28.10 12.20
CA GLU A 754 -11.80 -28.08 13.42
C GLU A 754 -10.46 -28.77 13.17
N TRP A 755 -9.35 -28.08 13.43
CA TRP A 755 -8.01 -28.54 13.08
C TRP A 755 -7.75 -29.97 13.57
N ARG A 756 -8.17 -30.28 14.81
CA ARG A 756 -8.00 -31.59 15.45
C ARG A 756 -8.82 -32.71 14.82
N ARG A 757 -9.95 -32.41 14.17
CA ARG A 757 -10.83 -33.40 13.51
C ARG A 757 -10.46 -33.67 12.06
N LEU A 758 -9.77 -32.75 11.40
CA LEU A 758 -9.32 -32.95 10.03
C LEU A 758 -8.36 -34.14 9.91
N SER A 759 -8.54 -34.94 8.87
CA SER A 759 -7.62 -36.02 8.54
C SER A 759 -6.23 -35.47 8.20
N ARG A 760 -5.19 -36.29 8.44
CA ARG A 760 -3.80 -35.90 8.15
C ARG A 760 -3.61 -35.48 6.68
N LEU A 761 -4.32 -36.16 5.76
CA LEU A 761 -4.30 -35.83 4.34
C LEU A 761 -4.86 -34.44 4.06
N LEU A 762 -6.03 -34.09 4.61
CA LEU A 762 -6.62 -32.75 4.39
C LEU A 762 -5.77 -31.64 5.01
N ARG A 763 -5.14 -31.90 6.17
CA ARG A 763 -4.17 -30.96 6.76
C ARG A 763 -2.95 -30.76 5.86
N ALA A 764 -2.38 -31.85 5.35
CA ALA A 764 -1.23 -31.80 4.45
C ALA A 764 -1.59 -31.09 3.13
N MET A 765 -2.78 -31.33 2.58
CA MET A 765 -3.27 -30.63 1.39
C MET A 765 -3.40 -29.12 1.61
N LEU A 766 -4.03 -28.69 2.71
CA LEU A 766 -4.20 -27.27 3.01
C LEU A 766 -2.85 -26.58 3.28
N LEU A 767 -1.97 -27.21 4.06
CA LEU A 767 -0.63 -26.68 4.33
C LEU A 767 0.21 -26.62 3.06
N GLY A 768 0.19 -27.68 2.24
CA GLY A 768 0.88 -27.73 0.96
C GLY A 768 0.38 -26.68 -0.02
N ALA A 769 -0.94 -26.54 -0.17
CA ALA A 769 -1.56 -25.49 -0.99
C ALA A 769 -1.12 -24.09 -0.52
N THR A 770 -1.20 -23.83 0.78
CA THR A 770 -0.82 -22.53 1.36
C THR A 770 0.67 -22.25 1.15
N GLY A 771 1.54 -23.21 1.46
CA GLY A 771 2.98 -23.06 1.33
C GLY A 771 3.40 -22.78 -0.11
N LEU A 772 2.86 -23.54 -1.07
CA LEU A 772 3.12 -23.33 -2.49
C LEU A 772 2.55 -22.00 -2.99
N ALA A 773 1.31 -21.64 -2.60
CA ALA A 773 0.68 -20.39 -3.04
C ALA A 773 1.45 -19.15 -2.52
N VAL A 774 1.83 -19.15 -1.25
CA VAL A 774 2.61 -18.07 -0.63
C VAL A 774 4.02 -18.00 -1.22
N LEU A 775 4.66 -19.14 -1.50
CA LEU A 775 5.95 -19.19 -2.18
C LEU A 775 5.87 -18.63 -3.61
N CYS A 776 4.87 -19.03 -4.39
CA CYS A 776 4.68 -18.51 -5.74
C CYS A 776 4.45 -17.00 -5.73
N LEU A 777 3.60 -16.52 -4.80
CA LEU A 777 3.36 -15.09 -4.62
C LEU A 777 4.65 -14.33 -4.27
N PHE A 778 5.46 -14.87 -3.36
CA PHE A 778 6.77 -14.29 -3.02
C PHE A 778 7.69 -14.22 -4.23
N VAL A 779 7.79 -15.31 -5.00
CA VAL A 779 8.62 -15.36 -6.21
C VAL A 779 8.13 -14.36 -7.26
N PHE A 780 6.83 -14.26 -7.51
CA PHE A 780 6.31 -13.27 -8.46
C PHE A 780 6.55 -11.82 -8.01
N MET A 781 6.44 -11.52 -6.71
CA MET A 781 6.69 -10.16 -6.23
C MET A 781 8.18 -9.80 -6.20
N VAL A 782 9.05 -10.71 -5.78
CA VAL A 782 10.49 -10.44 -5.61
C VAL A 782 11.28 -10.66 -6.91
N LEU A 783 10.83 -11.56 -7.77
CA LEU A 783 11.49 -11.94 -9.02
C LEU A 783 10.63 -11.62 -10.25
N ASP A 784 9.79 -10.56 -10.22
CA ASP A 784 8.91 -10.17 -11.35
C ASP A 784 9.70 -10.07 -12.67
N THR A 785 10.85 -9.40 -12.66
CA THR A 785 11.71 -9.22 -13.85
C THR A 785 12.37 -10.50 -14.36
N ARG A 786 12.42 -11.56 -13.53
CA ARG A 786 12.90 -12.89 -13.92
C ARG A 786 11.75 -13.80 -14.36
N CYS A 787 10.52 -13.48 -13.96
CA CYS A 787 9.32 -14.23 -14.30
C CYS A 787 8.64 -13.70 -15.56
N PHE A 788 8.68 -12.39 -15.77
CA PHE A 788 7.98 -11.68 -16.84
C PHE A 788 8.91 -10.74 -17.60
N ARG A 789 8.73 -10.67 -18.91
CA ARG A 789 9.36 -9.66 -19.76
C ARG A 789 8.70 -8.30 -19.48
N PRO A 790 9.45 -7.19 -19.39
CA PRO A 790 8.86 -5.86 -19.27
C PRO A 790 8.01 -5.56 -20.51
N PHE A 791 6.74 -5.22 -20.30
CA PHE A 791 5.81 -4.90 -21.38
C PHE A 791 4.82 -3.84 -20.88
N GLN A 792 4.66 -2.76 -21.64
CA GLN A 792 3.84 -1.60 -21.28
C GLN A 792 2.73 -1.38 -22.31
N VAL A 793 1.77 -0.51 -22.01
CA VAL A 793 0.67 -0.17 -22.93
C VAL A 793 1.18 0.47 -24.24
N SER A 794 2.33 1.13 -24.18
CA SER A 794 3.01 1.74 -25.34
C SER A 794 3.89 0.75 -26.12
N SER A 795 4.16 -0.45 -25.59
CA SER A 795 4.90 -1.50 -26.29
C SER A 795 4.09 -2.06 -27.45
N ARG A 796 4.75 -2.75 -28.38
CA ARG A 796 4.13 -3.39 -29.55
C ARG A 796 4.36 -4.90 -29.52
N ILE A 797 3.33 -5.69 -29.82
CA ILE A 797 3.41 -7.16 -29.79
C ILE A 797 4.26 -7.65 -30.96
N GLY A 798 4.05 -7.07 -32.14
CA GLY A 798 4.76 -7.44 -33.37
C GLY A 798 6.24 -7.06 -33.36
N ASN A 799 6.65 -6.12 -32.49
CA ASN A 799 8.06 -5.79 -32.35
C ASN A 799 8.85 -7.03 -31.91
N PRO A 800 10.05 -7.24 -32.44
CA PRO A 800 10.88 -8.36 -32.05
C PRO A 800 11.24 -8.24 -30.56
N LEU A 801 11.63 -9.37 -29.96
CA LEU A 801 11.89 -9.45 -28.51
C LEU A 801 12.90 -8.38 -28.07
N ASP A 802 13.79 -7.99 -28.97
CA ASP A 802 14.81 -6.96 -28.79
C ASP A 802 14.41 -5.52 -28.71
N GLU A 803 13.21 -5.20 -29.15
CA GLU A 803 12.70 -3.84 -29.06
C GLU A 803 11.68 -3.69 -27.93
N GLY A 804 11.73 -4.57 -26.93
CA GLY A 804 10.74 -4.64 -25.86
C GLY A 804 9.38 -5.17 -26.33
N GLY A 805 9.33 -5.85 -27.49
CA GLY A 805 8.15 -6.51 -28.00
C GLY A 805 8.02 -7.97 -27.55
N LEU A 806 7.03 -8.67 -28.11
CA LEU A 806 6.77 -10.10 -27.81
C LEU A 806 7.13 -11.01 -28.99
N GLY A 807 7.71 -10.48 -30.06
CA GLY A 807 8.08 -11.24 -31.26
C GLY A 807 6.86 -11.90 -31.93
N GLY A 808 5.69 -11.26 -31.86
CA GLY A 808 4.44 -11.79 -32.39
C GLY A 808 3.79 -12.91 -31.56
N ASP A 809 4.41 -13.39 -30.48
CA ASP A 809 3.84 -14.44 -29.61
C ASP A 809 3.69 -13.96 -28.16
N VAL A 810 2.44 -13.83 -27.71
CA VAL A 810 2.09 -13.43 -26.34
C VAL A 810 2.70 -14.34 -25.27
N ARG A 811 3.00 -15.60 -25.57
CA ARG A 811 3.64 -16.55 -24.64
C ARG A 811 5.07 -16.14 -24.26
N ASN A 812 5.70 -15.25 -25.02
CA ASN A 812 7.00 -14.68 -24.72
C ASN A 812 6.98 -13.66 -23.58
N LEU A 813 5.79 -13.24 -23.13
CA LEU A 813 5.63 -12.41 -21.94
C LEU A 813 6.13 -13.15 -20.68
N VAL A 814 5.87 -14.45 -20.58
CA VAL A 814 6.25 -15.27 -19.43
C VAL A 814 7.56 -16.00 -19.72
N LEU A 815 8.60 -15.63 -18.98
CA LEU A 815 9.92 -16.26 -19.05
C LEU A 815 9.90 -17.67 -18.43
N TRP A 816 10.91 -18.49 -18.72
CA TRP A 816 10.96 -19.88 -18.26
C TRP A 816 10.79 -20.05 -16.74
N PRO A 817 11.45 -19.25 -15.86
CA PRO A 817 11.19 -19.31 -14.43
C PRO A 817 9.73 -18.98 -14.08
N GLY A 818 9.13 -18.00 -14.76
CA GLY A 818 7.72 -17.65 -14.59
C GLY A 818 6.79 -18.81 -14.94
N ARG A 819 7.07 -19.55 -16.03
CA ARG A 819 6.28 -20.73 -16.43
C ARG A 819 6.33 -21.83 -15.37
N LEU A 820 7.50 -22.08 -14.77
CA LEU A 820 7.64 -23.04 -13.68
C LEU A 820 6.80 -22.60 -12.46
N VAL A 821 6.89 -21.33 -12.08
CA VAL A 821 6.13 -20.78 -10.94
C VAL A 821 4.62 -20.82 -11.21
N LEU A 822 4.18 -20.56 -12.44
CA LEU A 822 2.79 -20.72 -12.87
C LEU A 822 2.32 -22.17 -12.73
N ALA A 823 3.13 -23.15 -13.13
CA ALA A 823 2.80 -24.56 -12.96
C ALA A 823 2.67 -24.94 -11.48
N VAL A 824 3.60 -24.51 -10.63
CA VAL A 824 3.54 -24.71 -9.17
C VAL A 824 2.30 -24.03 -8.57
N HIS A 825 1.97 -22.84 -9.03
CA HIS A 825 0.75 -22.14 -8.61
C HIS A 825 -0.51 -22.89 -9.02
N GLY A 826 -0.55 -23.48 -10.22
CA GLY A 826 -1.62 -24.36 -10.66
C GLY A 826 -1.80 -25.57 -9.76
N VAL A 827 -0.70 -26.20 -9.32
CA VAL A 827 -0.74 -27.29 -8.32
C VAL A 827 -1.30 -26.79 -6.98
N ALA A 828 -0.87 -25.63 -6.51
CA ALA A 828 -1.38 -25.03 -5.27
C ALA A 828 -2.90 -24.78 -5.33
N LEU A 829 -3.39 -24.24 -6.46
CA LEU A 829 -4.81 -24.03 -6.70
C LEU A 829 -5.58 -25.35 -6.72
N MET A 830 -5.07 -26.37 -7.43
CA MET A 830 -5.70 -27.69 -7.50
C MET A 830 -5.81 -28.35 -6.11
N LEU A 831 -4.75 -28.28 -5.30
CA LEU A 831 -4.77 -28.77 -3.92
C LEU A 831 -5.82 -28.03 -3.07
N TYR A 832 -5.88 -26.70 -3.18
CA TYR A 832 -6.83 -25.88 -2.43
C TYR A 832 -8.28 -26.13 -2.84
N VAL A 833 -8.57 -26.20 -4.15
CA VAL A 833 -9.90 -26.52 -4.68
C VAL A 833 -10.33 -27.90 -4.23
N THR A 834 -9.45 -28.90 -4.35
CA THR A 834 -9.76 -30.27 -3.88
C THR A 834 -10.03 -30.29 -2.37
N PHE A 835 -9.26 -29.54 -1.58
CA PHE A 835 -9.51 -29.38 -0.15
C PHE A 835 -10.90 -28.79 0.12
N ILE A 836 -11.26 -27.66 -0.52
CA ILE A 836 -12.59 -27.04 -0.36
C ILE A 836 -13.70 -28.02 -0.72
N LEU A 837 -13.61 -28.68 -1.86
CA LEU A 837 -14.64 -29.62 -2.32
C LEU A 837 -14.84 -30.78 -1.33
N ARG A 838 -13.73 -31.31 -0.80
CA ARG A 838 -13.78 -32.39 0.21
C ARG A 838 -14.40 -31.91 1.53
N VAL A 839 -13.99 -30.74 2.03
CA VAL A 839 -14.55 -30.16 3.26
C VAL A 839 -16.03 -29.84 3.09
N HIS A 840 -16.44 -29.30 1.94
CA HIS A 840 -17.85 -29.01 1.63
C HIS A 840 -18.70 -30.27 1.63
N ASN A 841 -18.19 -31.36 1.04
CA ASN A 841 -18.86 -32.65 1.07
C ASN A 841 -18.97 -33.22 2.50
N LEU A 842 -17.94 -33.05 3.33
CA LEU A 842 -18.00 -33.44 4.74
C LEU A 842 -18.99 -32.59 5.54
N ALA A 843 -19.01 -31.28 5.32
CA ALA A 843 -19.95 -30.37 5.97
C ALA A 843 -21.40 -30.72 5.61
N ARG A 844 -21.68 -31.02 4.34
CA ARG A 844 -23.00 -31.51 3.90
C ARG A 844 -23.39 -32.83 4.55
N LYS A 845 -22.46 -33.80 4.62
CA LYS A 845 -22.71 -35.07 5.33
C LYS A 845 -23.01 -34.85 6.81
N GLN A 846 -22.26 -33.96 7.46
CA GLN A 846 -22.47 -33.60 8.86
C GLN A 846 -23.82 -32.90 9.08
N LEU A 847 -24.22 -32.01 8.16
CA LEU A 847 -25.52 -31.35 8.21
C LEU A 847 -26.66 -32.37 8.04
N ASN A 848 -26.57 -33.26 7.06
CA ASN A 848 -27.58 -34.30 6.84
C ASN A 848 -27.67 -35.27 8.03
N ALA A 849 -26.55 -35.55 8.70
CA ALA A 849 -26.52 -36.42 9.89
C ALA A 849 -27.15 -35.79 11.14
N LEU A 850 -27.27 -34.46 11.21
CA LEU A 850 -27.96 -33.77 12.30
C LEU A 850 -29.49 -33.85 12.17
N GLY A 851 -30.00 -34.36 11.04
CA GLY A 851 -31.43 -34.38 10.73
C GLY A 851 -31.97 -32.97 10.45
N PRO A 852 -33.24 -32.86 10.01
CA PRO A 852 -33.94 -31.59 10.04
C PRO A 852 -34.05 -31.15 11.51
N GLU A 853 -33.49 -29.99 11.87
CA GLU A 853 -33.76 -29.41 13.18
C GLU A 853 -35.29 -29.26 13.33
N PRO A 854 -35.89 -29.60 14.49
CA PRO A 854 -37.25 -29.20 14.79
C PRO A 854 -37.29 -27.67 14.71
N CYS A 855 -38.06 -27.15 13.74
CA CYS A 855 -38.14 -25.73 13.39
C CYS A 855 -38.64 -24.85 14.53
#